data_AF-A0A7C2AEH2-F1
#
_entry.id   AF-A0A7C2AEH2-F1
#
_cell.length_a   1.000
_cell.length_b   1.000
_cell.length_c   1.000
_cell.angle_alpha   90.00
_cell.angle_beta   90.00
_cell.angle_gamma   90.00
#
_symmetry.space_group_name_H-M   'P 1'
#
loop_
_entity.id
_entity.type
_entity.pdbx_description
1 polymer ?
#
loop_
_entity_poly.entity_id
_entity_poly.type
_entity_poly.pdbx_seq_one_letter_code
_entity_poly.pdbx_strand_id
1 'polypeptide(L)'
;NILNCLIYGNGDDGLDAPNVDTILIENTEIHDNGDNGAYMSNSQNHDLTNCDIYLNGHDGLHADTVSFIDLQTCNIHDNGNDGIYLHNSNNHNILNCLIYGNGDDGLDAPNVDTILIENTEIHDNSDDGAYMSNSQNHDILNSQVHSNGHDGVHAETASHITITSSDIYNNQNHGVYLTDSHDHSLYNNYMYSNHEDGIHAENVINTEINKCIISGNNGNGIYLKDTSNNDINNCGISGNYNGIYGDGVSDTTIQNNEIHSSKNNRGYGGAGIMFISDTNGFFNNVITNNNIYDNARQGIFLGWYNGIGNPVISTNNQITHNKIHHNGLDETHPPDASRYGIQLANADNNLIENNEIYDHYQWNIGVPWGAGIYLWASYENQVKNNHIYRNDQQVRCWSEGSQRTPGPNYINYNYFCKQYDEPCISPVVGVANYDFDTTAVVDARYNWWKAPSGPSSPPDENNYDIITGRIADGLGSQVIGPVNFDPWAGLDSLIKTSQTSALTGETIVFNAKDSFACHMDGTYYDHIVLWDFDDGTYSNEPQTGHVFTTPGTYRVSLRVEANDNTLWPNIMYDWSNITITISAPGQPLTANADSENLGGYKGVTGKPIQFYSSATGGKPPYTYYWDFGDCSNTVTEQNPTHVYSTAGTYTVTLTVIDTESNTATDTTTVTVNEPQPLQIDAGGPYTGNTGEKIWFSVTATGGIPPYTFEWDFGDNTPPAHGRSPTHTYKQPGTYTVTVTARDQIGATATGTTEAAVEEGNVEPEDNVKIQSLQGGLGLKATIQAGDVPVDWTITINGKLVFGETQSSGTIPANTVETVKTSRVFGLGPVDITVTANHATKEAEAFMIGPLVLSVKET
;
A
#
# COMPACT_ATOMS: atom_id res chain seq x y z
N ASN A 1 24.11 -32.62 -15.07
CA ASN A 1 25.19 -31.65 -14.87
C ASN A 1 25.65 -31.16 -16.23
N ILE A 2 25.49 -29.86 -16.46
CA ILE A 2 25.94 -29.11 -17.63
C ILE A 2 26.86 -28.04 -17.06
N LEU A 3 28.17 -28.18 -17.23
CA LEU A 3 29.15 -27.35 -16.53
C LEU A 3 30.11 -26.78 -17.56
N ASN A 4 30.35 -25.46 -17.53
CA ASN A 4 31.30 -24.78 -18.42
C ASN A 4 30.98 -25.05 -19.90
N CYS A 5 29.69 -24.98 -20.25
CA CYS A 5 29.20 -25.31 -21.59
C CYS A 5 28.83 -24.04 -22.37
N LEU A 6 28.84 -24.17 -23.70
CA LEU A 6 28.32 -23.19 -24.63
C LEU A 6 27.26 -23.89 -25.48
N ILE A 7 25.98 -23.52 -25.30
CA ILE A 7 24.82 -24.14 -25.95
C ILE A 7 24.18 -23.10 -26.86
N TYR A 8 24.34 -23.24 -28.17
CA TYR A 8 23.89 -22.20 -29.10
C TYR A 8 23.57 -22.67 -30.50
N GLY A 9 22.76 -21.88 -31.21
CA GLY A 9 22.43 -22.09 -32.61
C GLY A 9 21.55 -23.30 -32.87
N ASN A 10 20.84 -23.80 -31.85
CA ASN A 10 19.85 -24.85 -32.03
C ASN A 10 18.61 -24.26 -32.73
N GLY A 11 17.98 -25.04 -33.62
CA GLY A 11 16.79 -24.59 -34.34
C GLY A 11 15.49 -24.66 -33.52
N ASP A 12 15.58 -25.07 -32.26
CA ASP A 12 14.53 -25.32 -31.27
C ASP A 12 15.10 -24.88 -29.90
N ASP A 13 14.61 -25.41 -28.78
CA ASP A 13 15.18 -25.16 -27.44
C ASP A 13 16.70 -25.43 -27.36
N GLY A 14 17.44 -24.62 -26.60
CA GLY A 14 18.85 -24.87 -26.29
C GLY A 14 19.03 -26.10 -25.40
N LEU A 15 18.22 -26.18 -24.35
CA LEU A 15 18.09 -27.35 -23.48
C LEU A 15 16.62 -27.74 -23.32
N ASP A 16 16.23 -28.89 -23.85
CA ASP A 16 14.92 -29.51 -23.60
C ASP A 16 15.06 -30.63 -22.54
N ALA A 17 14.48 -30.42 -21.36
CA ALA A 17 14.63 -31.31 -20.21
C ALA A 17 13.30 -31.71 -19.53
N PRO A 18 12.48 -32.54 -20.20
CA PRO A 18 11.21 -32.99 -19.66
C PRO A 18 11.37 -34.22 -18.76
N ASN A 19 10.63 -34.28 -17.65
CA ASN A 19 10.59 -35.40 -16.70
C ASN A 19 11.95 -35.73 -16.07
N VAL A 20 12.73 -34.70 -15.73
CA VAL A 20 14.06 -34.84 -15.13
C VAL A 20 13.97 -34.59 -13.62
N ASP A 21 14.60 -35.45 -12.81
CA ASP A 21 14.62 -35.26 -11.36
C ASP A 21 15.46 -34.04 -10.96
N THR A 22 16.67 -33.91 -11.50
CA THR A 22 17.56 -32.79 -11.15
C THR A 22 18.47 -32.39 -12.30
N ILE A 23 18.63 -31.09 -12.50
CA ILE A 23 19.59 -30.52 -13.44
C ILE A 23 20.44 -29.51 -12.68
N LEU A 24 21.75 -29.66 -12.80
CA LEU A 24 22.72 -28.66 -12.38
C LEU A 24 23.32 -28.04 -13.63
N ILE A 25 23.16 -26.73 -13.79
CA ILE A 25 23.78 -25.91 -14.82
C ILE A 25 24.69 -24.89 -14.15
N GLU A 26 25.96 -24.88 -14.54
CA GLU A 26 26.95 -23.98 -13.94
C GLU A 26 27.87 -23.39 -15.01
N ASN A 27 28.17 -22.09 -14.91
CA ASN A 27 29.13 -21.40 -15.79
C ASN A 27 28.83 -21.65 -17.28
N THR A 28 27.56 -21.59 -17.66
CA THR A 28 27.11 -22.03 -18.98
C THR A 28 26.42 -20.88 -19.71
N GLU A 29 26.79 -20.71 -20.96
CA GLU A 29 26.15 -19.76 -21.88
C GLU A 29 25.12 -20.51 -22.74
N ILE A 30 23.89 -19.99 -22.84
CA ILE A 30 22.78 -20.56 -23.61
C ILE A 30 22.17 -19.46 -24.49
N HIS A 31 22.47 -19.47 -25.80
CA HIS A 31 22.09 -18.35 -26.65
C HIS A 31 21.82 -18.66 -28.12
N ASP A 32 21.20 -17.73 -28.84
CA ASP A 32 20.89 -17.86 -30.29
C ASP A 32 20.11 -19.15 -30.63
N ASN A 33 19.27 -19.65 -29.71
CA ASN A 33 18.43 -20.82 -29.95
C ASN A 33 17.08 -20.39 -30.57
N GLY A 34 16.47 -21.27 -31.37
CA GLY A 34 15.29 -20.96 -32.15
C GLY A 34 14.00 -20.82 -31.34
N ASP A 35 13.96 -21.41 -30.14
CA ASP A 35 12.84 -21.35 -29.19
C ASP A 35 13.37 -20.90 -27.81
N ASN A 36 13.22 -21.68 -26.73
CA ASN A 36 13.67 -21.28 -25.40
C ASN A 36 15.18 -21.50 -25.21
N GLY A 37 15.80 -20.76 -24.28
CA GLY A 37 17.15 -21.08 -23.82
C GLY A 37 17.17 -22.43 -23.11
N ALA A 38 16.47 -22.52 -21.99
CA ALA A 38 16.25 -23.77 -21.28
C ALA A 38 14.75 -24.01 -21.04
N TYR A 39 14.25 -25.12 -21.55
CA TYR A 39 12.90 -25.63 -21.32
C TYR A 39 12.91 -26.80 -20.33
N MET A 40 12.19 -26.64 -19.22
CA MET A 40 12.09 -27.64 -18.16
C MET A 40 10.61 -27.93 -17.90
N SER A 41 10.23 -29.21 -17.92
CA SER A 41 8.84 -29.57 -17.64
C SER A 41 8.68 -30.86 -16.87
N ASN A 42 7.66 -30.92 -16.00
CA ASN A 42 7.34 -32.08 -15.17
C ASN A 42 8.56 -32.58 -14.37
N SER A 43 9.31 -31.65 -13.79
CA SER A 43 10.64 -31.91 -13.23
C SER A 43 10.73 -31.43 -11.77
N GLN A 44 11.78 -31.84 -11.05
CA GLN A 44 11.88 -31.52 -9.62
C GLN A 44 12.79 -30.32 -9.33
N ASN A 45 14.05 -30.57 -9.00
CA ASN A 45 14.95 -29.54 -8.46
C ASN A 45 15.98 -29.13 -9.50
N HIS A 46 16.10 -27.86 -9.81
CA HIS A 46 17.11 -27.38 -10.77
C HIS A 46 17.93 -26.25 -10.18
N ASP A 47 19.25 -26.39 -10.30
CA ASP A 47 20.21 -25.38 -9.85
C ASP A 47 20.88 -24.79 -11.09
N LEU A 48 20.72 -23.48 -11.27
CA LEU A 48 21.38 -22.72 -12.33
C LEU A 48 22.25 -21.66 -11.67
N THR A 49 23.55 -21.74 -11.85
CA THR A 49 24.49 -20.81 -11.22
C THR A 49 25.44 -20.22 -12.26
N ASN A 50 25.63 -18.89 -12.23
CA ASN A 50 26.55 -18.18 -13.12
C ASN A 50 26.31 -18.53 -14.61
N CYS A 51 25.03 -18.53 -15.01
CA CYS A 51 24.64 -18.79 -16.39
C CYS A 51 24.36 -17.48 -17.12
N ASP A 52 24.60 -17.46 -18.43
CA ASP A 52 24.24 -16.35 -19.31
C ASP A 52 23.28 -16.86 -20.38
N ILE A 53 22.02 -16.41 -20.36
CA ILE A 53 20.94 -16.94 -21.19
C ILE A 53 20.35 -15.82 -22.02
N TYR A 54 20.65 -15.77 -23.31
CA TYR A 54 20.36 -14.59 -24.12
C TYR A 54 20.08 -14.84 -25.60
N LEU A 55 19.42 -13.90 -26.28
CA LEU A 55 19.13 -13.97 -27.72
C LEU A 55 18.42 -15.26 -28.17
N ASN A 56 17.66 -15.91 -27.28
CA ASN A 56 16.84 -17.05 -27.63
C ASN A 56 15.52 -16.57 -28.29
N GLY A 57 14.94 -17.37 -29.16
CA GLY A 57 13.77 -17.01 -29.97
C GLY A 57 12.47 -16.84 -29.16
N HIS A 58 12.40 -17.44 -27.97
CA HIS A 58 11.28 -17.36 -27.03
C HIS A 58 11.79 -17.00 -25.62
N ASP A 59 11.50 -17.79 -24.59
CA ASP A 59 11.88 -17.46 -23.21
C ASP A 59 13.35 -17.78 -22.95
N GLY A 60 13.99 -17.04 -22.05
CA GLY A 60 15.31 -17.43 -21.55
C GLY A 60 15.24 -18.77 -20.81
N LEU A 61 14.45 -18.79 -19.73
CA LEU A 61 14.15 -19.99 -18.96
C LEU A 61 12.63 -20.22 -18.94
N HIS A 62 12.19 -21.35 -19.47
CA HIS A 62 10.80 -21.79 -19.43
C HIS A 62 10.64 -22.99 -18.49
N ALA A 63 9.81 -22.87 -17.47
CA ALA A 63 9.56 -23.91 -16.48
C ALA A 63 8.07 -24.18 -16.29
N ASP A 64 7.61 -25.38 -16.65
CA ASP A 64 6.22 -25.83 -16.46
C ASP A 64 6.13 -27.04 -15.53
N THR A 65 5.36 -26.93 -14.45
CA THR A 65 5.18 -28.00 -13.46
C THR A 65 6.53 -28.44 -12.87
N VAL A 66 7.30 -27.46 -12.37
CA VAL A 66 8.62 -27.64 -11.75
C VAL A 66 8.54 -27.44 -10.25
N SER A 67 9.19 -28.31 -9.47
CA SER A 67 9.04 -28.29 -8.00
C SER A 67 9.92 -27.29 -7.27
N PHE A 68 11.06 -26.91 -7.86
CA PHE A 68 12.04 -25.99 -7.29
C PHE A 68 13.05 -25.57 -8.37
N ILE A 69 13.35 -24.28 -8.46
CA ILE A 69 14.50 -23.79 -9.24
C ILE A 69 15.27 -22.79 -8.38
N ASP A 70 16.59 -22.97 -8.30
CA ASP A 70 17.51 -22.04 -7.66
C ASP A 70 18.38 -21.38 -8.73
N LEU A 71 18.01 -20.14 -9.11
CA LEU A 71 18.81 -19.30 -9.98
C LEU A 71 19.72 -18.42 -9.13
N GLN A 72 21.02 -18.51 -9.36
CA GLN A 72 22.02 -17.74 -8.64
C GLN A 72 23.00 -17.07 -9.62
N THR A 73 23.11 -15.75 -9.56
CA THR A 73 24.10 -15.00 -10.37
C THR A 73 23.95 -15.23 -11.87
N CYS A 74 22.71 -15.39 -12.35
CA CYS A 74 22.47 -15.59 -13.77
C CYS A 74 22.14 -14.26 -14.45
N ASN A 75 22.63 -14.09 -15.68
CA ASN A 75 22.21 -13.04 -16.60
C ASN A 75 21.19 -13.65 -17.56
N ILE A 76 20.01 -13.04 -17.68
CA ILE A 76 18.94 -13.53 -18.57
C ILE A 76 18.41 -12.34 -19.36
N HIS A 77 18.77 -12.26 -20.64
CA HIS A 77 18.55 -11.03 -21.37
C HIS A 77 18.37 -11.13 -22.87
N ASP A 78 17.76 -10.11 -23.47
CA ASP A 78 17.56 -10.02 -24.92
C ASP A 78 16.88 -11.27 -25.53
N ASN A 79 16.06 -12.00 -24.76
CA ASN A 79 15.29 -13.14 -25.25
C ASN A 79 14.02 -12.65 -25.96
N GLY A 80 13.50 -13.44 -26.90
CA GLY A 80 12.40 -13.06 -27.78
C GLY A 80 11.05 -12.89 -27.10
N ASN A 81 10.86 -13.51 -25.93
CA ASN A 81 9.67 -13.42 -25.08
C ASN A 81 10.09 -13.11 -23.63
N ASP A 82 9.73 -13.92 -22.64
CA ASP A 82 10.03 -13.65 -21.24
C ASP A 82 11.50 -13.93 -20.90
N GLY A 83 12.04 -13.23 -19.91
CA GLY A 83 13.32 -13.64 -19.32
C GLY A 83 13.15 -15.02 -18.66
N ILE A 84 12.22 -15.08 -17.71
CA ILE A 84 11.87 -16.29 -16.98
C ILE A 84 10.36 -16.49 -17.04
N TYR A 85 9.91 -17.63 -17.52
CA TYR A 85 8.52 -18.06 -17.48
C TYR A 85 8.33 -19.24 -16.53
N LEU A 86 7.53 -19.07 -15.48
CA LEU A 86 7.23 -20.09 -14.46
C LEU A 86 5.74 -20.40 -14.41
N HIS A 87 5.34 -21.61 -14.75
CA HIS A 87 3.93 -22.00 -14.80
C HIS A 87 3.64 -23.25 -13.97
N ASN A 88 2.57 -23.24 -13.17
CA ASN A 88 2.16 -24.36 -12.30
C ASN A 88 3.31 -24.93 -11.44
N SER A 89 4.22 -24.06 -11.02
CA SER A 89 5.49 -24.42 -10.39
C SER A 89 5.57 -23.83 -8.99
N ASN A 90 6.45 -24.34 -8.13
CA ASN A 90 6.47 -23.96 -6.72
C ASN A 90 7.89 -23.71 -6.20
N ASN A 91 8.03 -22.82 -5.20
CA ASN A 91 9.24 -22.63 -4.39
C ASN A 91 10.49 -22.22 -5.18
N HIS A 92 10.43 -21.16 -5.99
CA HIS A 92 11.61 -20.74 -6.77
C HIS A 92 12.44 -19.69 -6.06
N ASN A 93 13.75 -19.71 -6.29
CA ASN A 93 14.67 -18.67 -5.86
C ASN A 93 15.32 -18.01 -7.08
N ILE A 94 15.35 -16.68 -7.09
CA ILE A 94 16.00 -15.86 -8.10
C ILE A 94 16.91 -14.86 -7.35
N LEU A 95 18.18 -15.24 -7.21
CA LEU A 95 19.11 -14.59 -6.30
C LEU A 95 20.28 -13.97 -7.06
N ASN A 96 20.55 -12.69 -6.84
CA ASN A 96 21.69 -11.97 -7.42
C ASN A 96 21.71 -12.02 -8.96
N CYS A 97 20.55 -12.08 -9.60
CA CYS A 97 20.44 -12.20 -11.05
C CYS A 97 20.29 -10.82 -11.72
N LEU A 98 20.56 -10.77 -13.01
CA LEU A 98 20.31 -9.61 -13.87
C LEU A 98 19.38 -10.04 -15.01
N ILE A 99 18.18 -9.47 -15.06
CA ILE A 99 17.12 -9.88 -15.99
C ILE A 99 16.66 -8.68 -16.81
N TYR A 100 17.00 -8.63 -18.10
CA TYR A 100 16.80 -7.39 -18.85
C TYR A 100 16.65 -7.51 -20.35
N GLY A 101 16.04 -6.50 -20.98
CA GLY A 101 15.98 -6.43 -22.45
C GLY A 101 15.13 -7.53 -23.11
N ASN A 102 14.35 -8.28 -22.34
CA ASN A 102 13.54 -9.37 -22.88
C ASN A 102 12.32 -8.82 -23.65
N GLY A 103 11.83 -9.62 -24.59
CA GLY A 103 10.79 -9.26 -25.56
C GLY A 103 9.39 -9.12 -24.97
N ASP A 104 9.17 -9.65 -23.76
CA ASP A 104 7.95 -9.52 -22.97
C ASP A 104 8.31 -9.18 -21.50
N ASP A 105 7.93 -10.01 -20.52
CA ASP A 105 8.22 -9.76 -19.10
C ASP A 105 9.66 -10.14 -18.70
N GLY A 106 10.19 -9.53 -17.64
CA GLY A 106 11.40 -10.04 -16.99
C GLY A 106 11.14 -11.41 -16.33
N LEU A 107 10.06 -11.50 -15.58
CA LEU A 107 9.54 -12.70 -14.95
C LEU A 107 8.03 -12.76 -15.15
N ASP A 108 7.52 -13.80 -15.80
CA ASP A 108 6.10 -14.17 -15.81
C ASP A 108 5.89 -15.43 -14.97
N ALA A 109 5.00 -15.35 -13.98
CA ALA A 109 4.80 -16.39 -12.98
C ALA A 109 3.33 -16.78 -12.73
N PRO A 110 2.62 -17.33 -13.73
CA PRO A 110 1.25 -17.79 -13.58
C PRO A 110 1.12 -19.07 -12.73
N ASN A 111 0.21 -19.06 -11.74
CA ASN A 111 -0.11 -20.20 -10.88
C ASN A 111 1.11 -20.73 -10.10
N VAL A 112 1.87 -19.82 -9.47
CA VAL A 112 3.07 -20.15 -8.70
C VAL A 112 2.85 -19.95 -7.20
N ASP A 113 3.24 -20.92 -6.37
CA ASP A 113 2.96 -20.87 -4.91
C ASP A 113 3.95 -20.05 -4.08
N THR A 114 5.20 -19.89 -4.53
CA THR A 114 6.25 -19.17 -3.78
C THR A 114 7.41 -18.82 -4.68
N ILE A 115 7.89 -17.57 -4.61
CA ILE A 115 9.10 -17.09 -5.30
C ILE A 115 9.84 -16.17 -4.33
N LEU A 116 11.14 -16.38 -4.18
CA LEU A 116 12.05 -15.44 -3.52
C LEU A 116 12.92 -14.76 -4.57
N ILE A 117 12.74 -13.45 -4.75
CA ILE A 117 13.58 -12.60 -5.58
C ILE A 117 14.43 -11.73 -4.65
N GLU A 118 15.74 -11.98 -4.59
CA GLU A 118 16.63 -11.29 -3.65
C GLU A 118 17.88 -10.75 -4.34
N ASN A 119 18.21 -9.48 -4.10
CA ASN A 119 19.36 -8.78 -4.68
C ASN A 119 19.41 -8.87 -6.21
N THR A 120 18.26 -8.94 -6.86
CA THR A 120 18.12 -9.12 -8.31
C THR A 120 17.75 -7.79 -8.94
N GLU A 121 18.29 -7.53 -10.13
CA GLU A 121 17.99 -6.33 -10.93
C GLU A 121 17.20 -6.74 -12.17
N ILE A 122 16.00 -6.17 -12.33
CA ILE A 122 15.07 -6.48 -13.41
C ILE A 122 14.72 -5.19 -14.17
N HIS A 123 15.15 -5.08 -15.43
CA HIS A 123 15.01 -3.81 -16.13
C HIS A 123 14.94 -3.88 -17.65
N ASP A 124 14.46 -2.81 -18.27
CA ASP A 124 14.42 -2.65 -19.73
C ASP A 124 13.71 -3.81 -20.48
N ASN A 125 12.85 -4.58 -19.80
CA ASN A 125 11.98 -5.58 -20.44
C ASN A 125 10.83 -4.87 -21.16
N SER A 126 10.26 -5.50 -22.18
CA SER A 126 9.31 -4.85 -23.09
C SER A 126 7.91 -4.68 -22.50
N ASP A 127 7.54 -5.48 -21.50
CA ASP A 127 6.30 -5.37 -20.74
C ASP A 127 6.59 -5.17 -19.24
N ASP A 128 6.10 -6.02 -18.32
CA ASP A 128 6.31 -5.87 -16.88
C ASP A 128 7.72 -6.32 -16.44
N GLY A 129 8.20 -5.76 -15.32
CA GLY A 129 9.42 -6.28 -14.70
C GLY A 129 9.18 -7.69 -14.13
N ALA A 130 8.22 -7.80 -13.22
CA ALA A 130 7.77 -9.08 -12.67
C ALA A 130 6.24 -9.13 -12.64
N TYR A 131 5.68 -10.05 -13.41
CA TYR A 131 4.26 -10.33 -13.49
C TYR A 131 3.92 -11.64 -12.76
N MET A 132 2.96 -11.56 -11.84
CA MET A 132 2.57 -12.64 -10.94
C MET A 132 1.06 -12.79 -10.97
N SER A 133 0.56 -13.85 -11.62
CA SER A 133 -0.87 -14.05 -11.83
C SER A 133 -1.38 -15.34 -11.21
N ASN A 134 -2.53 -15.28 -10.52
CA ASN A 134 -3.12 -16.43 -9.82
C ASN A 134 -2.13 -17.12 -8.86
N SER A 135 -1.30 -16.34 -8.18
CA SER A 135 -0.10 -16.81 -7.49
C SER A 135 -0.05 -16.31 -6.04
N GLN A 136 0.88 -16.83 -5.24
CA GLN A 136 0.93 -16.50 -3.80
C GLN A 136 2.33 -16.53 -3.21
N ASN A 137 2.51 -15.90 -2.04
CA ASN A 137 3.72 -15.95 -1.20
C ASN A 137 5.01 -15.58 -1.94
N HIS A 138 5.03 -14.41 -2.58
CA HIS A 138 6.20 -13.93 -3.30
C HIS A 138 6.92 -12.83 -2.50
N ASP A 139 8.22 -13.02 -2.31
CA ASP A 139 9.07 -12.08 -1.59
C ASP A 139 10.06 -11.41 -2.58
N ILE A 140 10.01 -10.09 -2.67
CA ILE A 140 10.97 -9.27 -3.43
C ILE A 140 11.78 -8.44 -2.43
N LEU A 141 13.06 -8.75 -2.29
CA LEU A 141 13.92 -8.25 -1.22
C LEU A 141 15.20 -7.61 -1.76
N ASN A 142 15.47 -6.36 -1.38
CA ASN A 142 16.71 -5.66 -1.74
C ASN A 142 16.97 -5.63 -3.26
N SER A 143 15.91 -5.61 -4.05
CA SER A 143 15.96 -5.74 -5.50
C SER A 143 15.70 -4.40 -6.18
N GLN A 144 16.10 -4.30 -7.44
CA GLN A 144 15.87 -3.12 -8.28
C GLN A 144 14.97 -3.52 -9.45
N VAL A 145 13.85 -2.82 -9.65
CA VAL A 145 12.93 -3.10 -10.76
C VAL A 145 12.60 -1.81 -11.49
N HIS A 146 13.16 -1.62 -12.69
CA HIS A 146 13.10 -0.31 -13.33
C HIS A 146 13.12 -0.29 -14.84
N SER A 147 12.69 0.81 -15.43
CA SER A 147 12.76 1.05 -16.89
C SER A 147 12.00 0.01 -17.74
N ASN A 148 11.12 -0.81 -17.15
CA ASN A 148 10.34 -1.78 -17.91
C ASN A 148 9.24 -1.09 -18.72
N GLY A 149 8.82 -1.73 -19.82
CA GLY A 149 7.90 -1.21 -20.83
C GLY A 149 6.46 -1.04 -20.34
N HIS A 150 6.14 -1.61 -19.19
CA HIS A 150 4.87 -1.48 -18.48
C HIS A 150 5.09 -1.22 -16.98
N ASP A 151 4.58 -2.05 -16.07
CA ASP A 151 4.71 -1.90 -14.62
C ASP A 151 6.03 -2.47 -14.10
N GLY A 152 6.48 -2.00 -12.94
CA GLY A 152 7.63 -2.64 -12.28
C GLY A 152 7.26 -4.03 -11.77
N VAL A 153 6.32 -4.08 -10.83
CA VAL A 153 5.80 -5.32 -10.26
C VAL A 153 4.28 -5.34 -10.42
N HIS A 154 3.76 -6.35 -11.11
CA HIS A 154 2.34 -6.51 -11.37
C HIS A 154 1.85 -7.82 -10.75
N ALA A 155 0.86 -7.73 -9.87
CA ALA A 155 0.25 -8.89 -9.22
C ALA A 155 -1.27 -8.91 -9.46
N GLU A 156 -1.75 -9.90 -10.20
CA GLU A 156 -3.16 -10.09 -10.57
C GLU A 156 -3.72 -11.37 -9.95
N THR A 157 -4.87 -11.29 -9.27
CA THR A 157 -5.50 -12.45 -8.60
C THR A 157 -4.50 -13.17 -7.67
N ALA A 158 -3.59 -12.40 -7.07
CA ALA A 158 -2.49 -12.90 -6.26
C ALA A 158 -2.70 -12.66 -4.77
N SER A 159 -1.89 -13.29 -3.92
CA SER A 159 -1.91 -12.98 -2.48
C SER A 159 -0.53 -13.04 -1.83
N HIS A 160 -0.37 -12.40 -0.67
CA HIS A 160 0.87 -12.50 0.12
C HIS A 160 2.11 -12.06 -0.67
N ILE A 161 1.99 -10.95 -1.39
CA ILE A 161 3.12 -10.31 -2.08
C ILE A 161 3.81 -9.39 -1.08
N THR A 162 5.07 -9.69 -0.78
CA THR A 162 5.91 -8.91 0.11
C THR A 162 7.01 -8.24 -0.69
N ILE A 163 7.07 -6.91 -0.67
CA ILE A 163 8.17 -6.15 -1.27
C ILE A 163 8.86 -5.41 -0.14
N THR A 164 10.16 -5.63 0.04
CA THR A 164 10.92 -5.04 1.13
C THR A 164 12.26 -4.47 0.67
N SER A 165 12.54 -3.23 1.11
CA SER A 165 13.82 -2.55 0.90
C SER A 165 14.27 -2.53 -0.57
N SER A 166 13.32 -2.44 -1.50
CA SER A 166 13.55 -2.49 -2.93
C SER A 166 13.30 -1.14 -3.60
N ASP A 167 13.99 -0.89 -4.71
CA ASP A 167 13.88 0.32 -5.52
C ASP A 167 13.10 0.02 -6.80
N ILE A 168 11.97 0.69 -7.01
CA ILE A 168 11.07 0.45 -8.15
C ILE A 168 10.79 1.76 -8.87
N TYR A 169 11.37 1.95 -10.05
CA TYR A 169 11.45 3.29 -10.63
C TYR A 169 11.50 3.34 -12.16
N ASN A 170 11.16 4.50 -12.75
CA ASN A 170 11.23 4.75 -14.20
C ASN A 170 10.47 3.73 -15.10
N ASN A 171 9.54 2.95 -14.57
CA ASN A 171 8.70 2.07 -15.38
C ASN A 171 7.68 2.91 -16.19
N GLN A 172 7.28 2.43 -17.37
CA GLN A 172 6.40 3.20 -18.27
C GLN A 172 4.96 3.32 -17.78
N ASN A 173 4.54 2.46 -16.85
CA ASN A 173 3.28 2.58 -16.13
C ASN A 173 3.54 2.77 -14.62
N HIS A 174 3.05 1.87 -13.78
CA HIS A 174 3.09 1.95 -12.33
C HIS A 174 4.42 1.40 -11.78
N GLY A 175 4.78 1.81 -10.57
CA GLY A 175 5.84 1.11 -9.83
C GLY A 175 5.36 -0.28 -9.44
N VAL A 176 4.31 -0.33 -8.62
CA VAL A 176 3.65 -1.58 -8.21
C VAL A 176 2.17 -1.50 -8.60
N TYR A 177 1.68 -2.53 -9.29
CA TYR A 177 0.27 -2.69 -9.64
C TYR A 177 -0.29 -3.96 -8.99
N LEU A 178 -1.33 -3.79 -8.17
CA LEU A 178 -2.04 -4.85 -7.48
C LEU A 178 -3.50 -4.85 -7.96
N THR A 179 -4.01 -5.98 -8.47
CA THR A 179 -5.38 -6.07 -8.96
C THR A 179 -6.05 -7.38 -8.58
N ASP A 180 -7.30 -7.30 -8.13
CA ASP A 180 -8.14 -8.44 -7.72
C ASP A 180 -7.43 -9.36 -6.70
N SER A 181 -6.64 -8.77 -5.81
CA SER A 181 -5.63 -9.45 -4.98
C SER A 181 -5.80 -9.15 -3.49
N HIS A 182 -5.10 -9.87 -2.61
CA HIS A 182 -5.22 -9.64 -1.16
C HIS A 182 -3.97 -9.96 -0.33
N ASP A 183 -3.92 -9.41 0.89
CA ASP A 183 -2.90 -9.70 1.92
C ASP A 183 -1.47 -9.31 1.50
N HIS A 184 -1.24 -8.07 1.07
CA HIS A 184 0.08 -7.61 0.59
C HIS A 184 0.83 -6.76 1.64
N SER A 185 2.17 -6.78 1.57
CA SER A 185 3.03 -5.99 2.45
C SER A 185 4.14 -5.29 1.67
N LEU A 186 4.13 -3.95 1.69
CA LEU A 186 5.15 -3.11 1.08
C LEU A 186 5.87 -2.35 2.20
N TYR A 187 7.11 -2.75 2.48
CA TYR A 187 7.88 -2.21 3.61
C TYR A 187 9.21 -1.57 3.17
N ASN A 188 9.42 -0.31 3.53
CA ASN A 188 10.71 0.39 3.34
C ASN A 188 11.19 0.44 1.87
N ASN A 189 10.27 0.53 0.92
CA ASN A 189 10.61 0.59 -0.52
C ASN A 189 10.71 2.02 -1.03
N TYR A 190 11.48 2.22 -2.10
CA TYR A 190 11.56 3.49 -2.83
C TYR A 190 10.86 3.34 -4.18
N MET A 191 9.75 4.04 -4.37
CA MET A 191 8.97 4.00 -5.61
C MET A 191 8.94 5.38 -6.26
N TYR A 192 9.68 5.57 -7.33
CA TYR A 192 9.90 6.93 -7.84
C TYR A 192 10.00 7.05 -9.36
N SER A 193 9.59 8.21 -9.87
CA SER A 193 9.71 8.57 -11.30
C SER A 193 9.04 7.58 -12.27
N ASN A 194 8.12 6.74 -11.80
CA ASN A 194 7.28 5.93 -12.67
C ASN A 194 6.32 6.85 -13.46
N HIS A 195 5.99 6.43 -14.69
CA HIS A 195 5.26 7.30 -15.61
C HIS A 195 3.74 7.35 -15.32
N GLU A 196 3.23 6.42 -14.51
CA GLU A 196 1.93 6.52 -13.85
C GLU A 196 2.07 6.57 -12.32
N ASP A 197 1.35 5.75 -11.57
CA ASP A 197 1.32 5.79 -10.10
C ASP A 197 2.56 5.13 -9.47
N GLY A 198 2.92 5.52 -8.24
CA GLY A 198 3.92 4.78 -7.48
C GLY A 198 3.41 3.38 -7.07
N ILE A 199 2.23 3.36 -6.45
CA ILE A 199 1.46 2.15 -6.14
C ILE A 199 0.05 2.35 -6.71
N HIS A 200 -0.43 1.37 -7.48
CA HIS A 200 -1.80 1.28 -7.95
C HIS A 200 -2.44 0.01 -7.38
N ALA A 201 -3.58 0.15 -6.70
CA ALA A 201 -4.32 -0.97 -6.14
C ALA A 201 -5.80 -0.90 -6.55
N GLU A 202 -6.29 -1.92 -7.26
CA GLU A 202 -7.69 -2.06 -7.70
C GLU A 202 -8.32 -3.36 -7.18
N ASN A 203 -9.49 -3.29 -6.55
CA ASN A 203 -10.18 -4.44 -5.94
C ASN A 203 -9.33 -5.20 -4.91
N VAL A 204 -8.44 -4.50 -4.21
CA VAL A 204 -7.49 -5.09 -3.27
C VAL A 204 -7.99 -5.01 -1.83
N ILE A 205 -7.79 -6.08 -1.05
CA ILE A 205 -8.08 -6.09 0.38
C ILE A 205 -6.83 -6.41 1.21
N ASN A 206 -6.75 -5.82 2.40
CA ASN A 206 -5.69 -6.09 3.38
C ASN A 206 -4.27 -5.81 2.84
N THR A 207 -3.96 -4.54 2.58
CA THR A 207 -2.60 -4.12 2.18
C THR A 207 -1.94 -3.24 3.24
N GLU A 208 -0.73 -3.60 3.65
CA GLU A 208 0.13 -2.77 4.49
C GLU A 208 1.17 -2.04 3.63
N ILE A 209 1.19 -0.71 3.69
CA ILE A 209 2.20 0.15 3.06
C ILE A 209 2.89 0.93 4.17
N ASN A 210 4.14 0.57 4.47
CA ASN A 210 4.83 1.01 5.68
C ASN A 210 6.24 1.52 5.35
N LYS A 211 6.60 2.71 5.84
CA LYS A 211 7.94 3.32 5.66
C LYS A 211 8.41 3.47 4.21
N CYS A 212 7.48 3.45 3.25
CA CYS A 212 7.82 3.61 1.85
C CYS A 212 8.08 5.08 1.50
N ILE A 213 8.99 5.32 0.56
CA ILE A 213 9.24 6.64 -0.03
C ILE A 213 8.72 6.62 -1.45
N ILE A 214 7.67 7.39 -1.71
CA ILE A 214 6.95 7.37 -2.99
C ILE A 214 7.02 8.76 -3.60
N SER A 215 7.88 8.94 -4.62
CA SER A 215 8.22 10.29 -5.06
C SER A 215 8.35 10.53 -6.55
N GLY A 216 7.87 11.68 -7.00
CA GLY A 216 8.09 12.17 -8.36
C GLY A 216 7.45 11.33 -9.46
N ASN A 217 6.50 10.44 -9.15
CA ASN A 217 5.73 9.71 -10.14
C ASN A 217 4.80 10.67 -10.90
N ASN A 218 4.55 10.41 -12.17
CA ASN A 218 3.73 11.29 -13.02
C ASN A 218 2.22 11.16 -12.74
N GLY A 219 1.80 10.00 -12.22
CA GLY A 219 0.52 9.73 -11.59
C GLY A 219 0.54 10.02 -10.08
N ASN A 220 -0.36 9.40 -9.33
CA ASN A 220 -0.49 9.51 -7.89
C ASN A 220 0.68 8.82 -7.17
N GLY A 221 0.93 9.18 -5.91
CA GLY A 221 1.82 8.39 -5.07
C GLY A 221 1.21 7.02 -4.83
N ILE A 222 0.03 7.00 -4.23
CA ILE A 222 -0.77 5.80 -4.01
C ILE A 222 -2.15 6.04 -4.62
N TYR A 223 -2.60 5.10 -5.46
CA TYR A 223 -3.94 5.06 -6.03
C TYR A 223 -4.69 3.84 -5.50
N LEU A 224 -5.88 4.07 -4.94
CA LEU A 224 -6.74 3.04 -4.38
C LEU A 224 -8.09 3.06 -5.09
N LYS A 225 -8.52 1.93 -5.63
CA LYS A 225 -9.85 1.76 -6.22
C LYS A 225 -10.53 0.51 -5.71
N ASP A 226 -11.73 0.67 -5.14
CA ASP A 226 -12.54 -0.42 -4.60
C ASP A 226 -11.78 -1.29 -3.57
N THR A 227 -10.97 -0.64 -2.73
CA THR A 227 -10.08 -1.29 -1.77
C THR A 227 -10.61 -1.23 -0.34
N SER A 228 -10.27 -2.23 0.50
CA SER A 228 -10.61 -2.20 1.92
C SER A 228 -9.54 -2.77 2.86
N ASN A 229 -9.62 -2.41 4.14
CA ASN A 229 -8.72 -2.90 5.21
C ASN A 229 -7.24 -2.58 4.98
N ASN A 230 -6.90 -1.39 4.49
CA ASN A 230 -5.50 -1.02 4.23
C ASN A 230 -4.89 -0.23 5.40
N ASP A 231 -3.59 -0.39 5.64
CA ASP A 231 -2.82 0.45 6.57
C ASP A 231 -1.66 1.13 5.82
N ILE A 232 -1.78 2.44 5.63
CA ILE A 232 -0.77 3.29 5.01
C ILE A 232 -0.12 4.11 6.12
N ASN A 233 1.08 3.71 6.51
CA ASN A 233 1.73 4.25 7.69
C ASN A 233 3.19 4.67 7.44
N ASN A 234 3.61 5.74 8.13
CA ASN A 234 5.01 6.18 8.19
C ASN A 234 5.69 6.42 6.81
N CYS A 235 4.93 6.70 5.77
CA CYS A 235 5.45 6.88 4.42
C CYS A 235 5.81 8.34 4.13
N GLY A 236 6.82 8.53 3.28
CA GLY A 236 7.15 9.83 2.67
C GLY A 236 6.63 9.89 1.25
N ILE A 237 5.61 10.71 0.99
CA ILE A 237 4.93 10.78 -0.32
C ILE A 237 5.07 12.19 -0.88
N SER A 238 5.82 12.34 -1.99
CA SER A 238 6.11 13.68 -2.48
C SER A 238 6.23 13.86 -3.99
N GLY A 239 5.85 15.04 -4.50
CA GLY A 239 6.12 15.39 -5.90
C GLY A 239 5.33 14.60 -6.95
N ASN A 240 4.32 13.84 -6.54
CA ASN A 240 3.41 13.06 -7.40
C ASN A 240 2.21 13.93 -7.86
N TYR A 241 1.32 13.43 -8.72
CA TYR A 241 0.08 14.10 -9.13
C TYR A 241 -0.86 14.37 -7.93
N ASN A 242 -1.25 13.34 -7.20
CA ASN A 242 -1.78 13.45 -5.82
C ASN A 242 -0.87 12.65 -4.88
N GLY A 243 -0.89 12.94 -3.59
CA GLY A 243 -0.22 12.10 -2.61
C GLY A 243 -0.87 10.72 -2.55
N ILE A 244 -2.10 10.68 -2.04
CA ILE A 244 -2.96 9.50 -2.00
C ILE A 244 -4.28 9.83 -2.67
N TYR A 245 -4.68 9.01 -3.64
CA TYR A 245 -5.97 9.10 -4.32
C TYR A 245 -6.81 7.86 -4.02
N GLY A 246 -8.12 8.04 -3.88
CA GLY A 246 -9.05 6.95 -3.60
C GLY A 246 -10.39 7.07 -4.32
N ASP A 247 -10.91 5.94 -4.80
CA ASP A 247 -12.27 5.75 -5.32
C ASP A 247 -12.84 4.47 -4.69
N GLY A 248 -13.90 4.53 -3.87
CA GLY A 248 -14.45 3.33 -3.22
C GLY A 248 -13.54 2.74 -2.11
N VAL A 249 -13.01 3.58 -1.23
CA VAL A 249 -12.07 3.15 -0.18
C VAL A 249 -12.79 2.98 1.17
N SER A 250 -12.69 1.81 1.78
CA SER A 250 -13.22 1.57 3.13
C SER A 250 -12.19 1.01 4.11
N ASP A 251 -12.48 1.16 5.41
CA ASP A 251 -11.75 0.53 6.51
C ASP A 251 -10.22 0.75 6.42
N THR A 252 -9.81 1.88 5.84
CA THR A 252 -8.42 2.19 5.56
C THR A 252 -7.87 3.19 6.59
N THR A 253 -6.72 2.86 7.16
CA THR A 253 -5.98 3.74 8.07
C THR A 253 -4.85 4.43 7.31
N ILE A 254 -4.79 5.75 7.38
CA ILE A 254 -3.72 6.59 6.82
C ILE A 254 -3.12 7.37 7.98
N GLN A 255 -1.92 7.00 8.41
CA GLN A 255 -1.33 7.58 9.62
C GLN A 255 0.18 7.85 9.59
N ASN A 256 0.60 8.90 10.30
CA ASN A 256 2.01 9.25 10.49
C ASN A 256 2.79 9.48 9.17
N ASN A 257 2.09 9.82 8.08
CA ASN A 257 2.72 10.05 6.78
C ASN A 257 3.18 11.50 6.63
N GLU A 258 4.21 11.69 5.81
CA GLU A 258 4.67 13.00 5.35
C GLU A 258 4.29 13.16 3.88
N ILE A 259 3.30 14.00 3.58
CA ILE A 259 2.70 14.13 2.25
C ILE A 259 2.86 15.57 1.75
N HIS A 260 3.63 15.76 0.68
CA HIS A 260 3.87 17.11 0.21
C HIS A 260 4.14 17.28 -1.29
N SER A 261 4.05 18.53 -1.75
CA SER A 261 4.46 18.90 -3.11
C SER A 261 3.70 18.17 -4.23
N SER A 262 2.46 17.72 -3.99
CA SER A 262 1.62 17.15 -5.05
C SER A 262 1.33 18.17 -6.16
N LYS A 263 1.43 17.75 -7.42
CA LYS A 263 1.45 18.59 -8.62
C LYS A 263 0.11 18.56 -9.36
N ASN A 264 -0.42 19.72 -9.75
CA ASN A 264 -1.63 19.81 -10.57
C ASN A 264 -1.31 19.97 -12.06
N ASN A 265 -0.94 18.89 -12.74
CA ASN A 265 -0.57 18.96 -14.17
C ASN A 265 -1.73 18.65 -15.14
N ARG A 266 -2.88 18.17 -14.65
CA ARG A 266 -4.04 17.70 -15.46
C ARG A 266 -5.36 18.38 -15.10
N GLY A 267 -5.32 19.51 -14.38
CA GLY A 267 -6.48 20.37 -14.16
C GLY A 267 -7.43 19.97 -13.04
N TYR A 268 -7.27 18.80 -12.41
CA TYR A 268 -8.16 18.32 -11.33
C TYR A 268 -7.48 17.74 -10.07
N GLY A 269 -6.19 17.40 -10.11
CA GLY A 269 -5.42 16.82 -8.99
C GLY A 269 -4.49 17.81 -8.30
N GLY A 270 -3.54 17.32 -7.52
CA GLY A 270 -2.61 18.13 -6.72
C GLY A 270 -2.96 18.19 -5.23
N ALA A 271 -3.80 17.29 -4.73
CA ALA A 271 -4.12 17.22 -3.31
C ALA A 271 -3.19 16.26 -2.56
N GLY A 272 -3.05 16.48 -1.25
CA GLY A 272 -2.33 15.56 -0.37
C GLY A 272 -3.05 14.21 -0.29
N ILE A 273 -4.29 14.23 0.20
CA ILE A 273 -5.20 13.07 0.23
C ILE A 273 -6.51 13.46 -0.45
N MET A 274 -6.95 12.67 -1.43
CA MET A 274 -8.14 12.96 -2.22
C MET A 274 -8.94 11.71 -2.52
N PHE A 275 -10.09 11.56 -1.86
CA PHE A 275 -11.04 10.49 -2.12
C PHE A 275 -12.25 11.04 -2.87
N ILE A 276 -12.43 10.59 -4.12
CA ILE A 276 -13.47 11.06 -5.04
C ILE A 276 -14.09 9.87 -5.77
N SER A 277 -15.41 9.79 -5.76
CA SER A 277 -16.17 8.79 -6.49
C SER A 277 -17.54 9.33 -6.91
N ASP A 278 -18.05 8.80 -8.01
CA ASP A 278 -19.41 9.04 -8.50
C ASP A 278 -20.39 7.93 -8.10
N THR A 279 -19.88 6.74 -7.75
CA THR A 279 -20.69 5.52 -7.55
C THR A 279 -20.35 4.78 -6.26
N ASN A 280 -19.10 4.86 -5.81
CA ASN A 280 -18.57 4.09 -4.70
C ASN A 280 -18.45 4.97 -3.45
N GLY A 281 -18.60 4.36 -2.28
CA GLY A 281 -18.59 5.10 -1.02
C GLY A 281 -17.27 4.98 -0.26
N PHE A 282 -17.07 5.90 0.69
CA PHE A 282 -15.91 6.00 1.56
C PHE A 282 -16.34 5.79 3.01
N PHE A 283 -15.98 4.67 3.60
CA PHE A 283 -16.55 4.25 4.89
C PHE A 283 -15.48 3.87 5.91
N ASN A 284 -15.69 4.30 7.16
CA ASN A 284 -14.87 3.88 8.30
C ASN A 284 -13.36 4.15 8.17
N ASN A 285 -12.96 5.10 7.32
CA ASN A 285 -11.54 5.41 7.14
C ASN A 285 -11.01 6.26 8.30
N VAL A 286 -9.75 6.06 8.66
CA VAL A 286 -9.06 6.80 9.72
C VAL A 286 -7.86 7.54 9.13
N ILE A 287 -7.95 8.87 9.03
CA ILE A 287 -6.87 9.75 8.56
C ILE A 287 -6.34 10.50 9.78
N THR A 288 -5.18 10.10 10.30
CA THR A 288 -4.67 10.64 11.57
C THR A 288 -3.18 10.91 11.63
N ASN A 289 -2.75 11.93 12.38
CA ASN A 289 -1.33 12.23 12.61
C ASN A 289 -0.48 12.44 11.32
N ASN A 290 -1.09 12.82 10.20
CA ASN A 290 -0.35 13.09 8.96
C ASN A 290 0.15 14.53 8.91
N ASN A 291 1.34 14.74 8.36
CA ASN A 291 1.89 16.05 8.03
C ASN A 291 1.68 16.30 6.53
N ILE A 292 0.80 17.24 6.18
CA ILE A 292 0.40 17.50 4.79
C ILE A 292 0.72 18.94 4.42
N TYR A 293 1.60 19.18 3.45
CA TYR A 293 2.06 20.54 3.15
C TYR A 293 2.48 20.77 1.68
N ASP A 294 2.49 22.03 1.23
CA ASP A 294 2.99 22.45 -0.10
C ASP A 294 2.35 21.75 -1.31
N ASN A 295 1.14 21.19 -1.16
CA ASN A 295 0.42 20.56 -2.27
C ASN A 295 -0.25 21.62 -3.16
N ALA A 296 -0.46 21.34 -4.44
CA ALA A 296 -1.03 22.30 -5.38
C ALA A 296 -2.52 22.62 -5.14
N ARG A 297 -3.27 21.78 -4.42
CA ARG A 297 -4.71 21.94 -4.12
C ARG A 297 -5.09 21.70 -2.65
N GLN A 298 -6.09 20.89 -2.31
CA GLN A 298 -6.52 20.66 -0.93
C GLN A 298 -5.49 19.84 -0.15
N GLY A 299 -5.49 19.97 1.19
CA GLY A 299 -4.79 19.03 2.05
C GLY A 299 -5.48 17.67 2.04
N ILE A 300 -6.73 17.65 2.50
CA ILE A 300 -7.61 16.47 2.53
C ILE A 300 -8.93 16.81 1.85
N PHE A 301 -9.36 15.96 0.92
CA PHE A 301 -10.66 16.04 0.27
C PHE A 301 -11.37 14.67 0.35
N LEU A 302 -12.60 14.64 0.88
CA LEU A 302 -13.47 13.47 0.83
C LEU A 302 -14.82 13.85 0.20
N GLY A 303 -15.21 13.18 -0.88
CA GLY A 303 -16.58 13.28 -1.39
C GLY A 303 -16.69 13.54 -2.90
N TRP A 304 -17.75 14.23 -3.30
CA TRP A 304 -18.11 14.37 -4.71
C TRP A 304 -17.79 15.74 -5.32
N TYR A 305 -17.46 15.76 -6.61
CA TYR A 305 -17.08 16.96 -7.34
C TYR A 305 -18.26 17.70 -8.02
N ASN A 306 -19.37 17.04 -8.39
CA ASN A 306 -20.31 17.56 -9.41
C ASN A 306 -21.82 17.69 -9.06
N GLY A 307 -22.20 18.21 -7.89
CA GLY A 307 -23.47 18.96 -7.71
C GLY A 307 -24.79 18.21 -7.43
N ILE A 308 -25.44 18.55 -6.31
CA ILE A 308 -26.86 18.40 -5.91
C ILE A 308 -27.63 17.20 -6.50
N GLY A 309 -27.86 16.17 -5.67
CA GLY A 309 -28.87 15.12 -5.93
C GLY A 309 -28.40 13.67 -5.77
N ASN A 310 -27.12 13.43 -5.47
CA ASN A 310 -26.55 12.10 -5.30
C ASN A 310 -26.58 11.62 -3.83
N PRO A 311 -26.58 10.29 -3.60
CA PRO A 311 -26.58 9.71 -2.25
C PRO A 311 -25.34 10.14 -1.47
N VAL A 312 -25.44 10.11 -0.14
CA VAL A 312 -24.29 10.27 0.75
C VAL A 312 -23.27 9.17 0.42
N ILE A 313 -22.05 9.57 0.05
CA ILE A 313 -20.99 8.64 -0.36
C ILE A 313 -19.85 8.58 0.65
N SER A 314 -19.93 9.25 1.80
CA SER A 314 -18.84 9.22 2.78
C SER A 314 -19.37 9.26 4.21
N THR A 315 -19.24 8.18 4.97
CA THR A 315 -19.72 8.10 6.35
C THR A 315 -18.77 7.41 7.32
N ASN A 316 -18.87 7.77 8.61
CA ASN A 316 -18.08 7.20 9.70
C ASN A 316 -16.56 7.36 9.56
N ASN A 317 -16.09 8.31 8.75
CA ASN A 317 -14.66 8.58 8.61
C ASN A 317 -14.17 9.47 9.77
N GLN A 318 -12.92 9.27 10.18
CA GLN A 318 -12.26 10.01 11.25
C GLN A 318 -11.07 10.76 10.68
N ILE A 319 -11.11 12.10 10.70
CA ILE A 319 -10.01 12.97 10.31
C ILE A 319 -9.51 13.66 11.57
N THR A 320 -8.43 13.16 12.17
CA THR A 320 -7.98 13.66 13.48
C THR A 320 -6.49 13.93 13.57
N HIS A 321 -6.08 14.91 14.40
CA HIS A 321 -4.65 15.15 14.70
C HIS A 321 -3.74 15.39 13.49
N ASN A 322 -4.29 15.74 12.31
CA ASN A 322 -3.48 16.02 11.14
C ASN A 322 -2.94 17.46 11.20
N LYS A 323 -1.72 17.63 10.71
CA LYS A 323 -1.09 18.94 10.56
C LYS A 323 -1.04 19.31 9.09
N ILE A 324 -1.86 20.30 8.71
CA ILE A 324 -2.07 20.68 7.31
C ILE A 324 -1.55 22.10 7.11
N HIS A 325 -0.42 22.23 6.43
CA HIS A 325 0.12 23.53 6.05
C HIS A 325 -0.28 23.83 4.60
N HIS A 326 -0.76 25.06 4.37
CA HIS A 326 -0.90 25.72 3.08
C HIS A 326 -0.73 24.83 1.83
N ASN A 327 -1.85 24.46 1.22
CA ASN A 327 -1.92 23.76 -0.06
C ASN A 327 -2.71 24.68 -1.05
N GLY A 328 -2.20 24.90 -2.26
CA GLY A 328 -2.79 25.86 -3.23
C GLY A 328 -1.83 26.79 -3.99
N LEU A 329 -0.61 26.35 -4.33
CA LEU A 329 0.47 27.19 -4.92
C LEU A 329 0.31 27.54 -6.41
N ASP A 330 -0.67 26.98 -7.12
CA ASP A 330 -0.82 27.25 -8.56
C ASP A 330 -1.45 28.63 -8.83
N GLU A 331 -0.64 29.55 -9.37
CA GLU A 331 -1.04 30.90 -9.80
C GLU A 331 -1.79 30.91 -11.15
N THR A 332 -1.79 29.80 -11.90
CA THR A 332 -2.20 29.79 -13.31
C THR A 332 -3.69 29.52 -13.55
N HIS A 333 -4.40 28.97 -12.55
CA HIS A 333 -5.83 28.67 -12.65
C HIS A 333 -6.65 29.67 -11.84
N PRO A 334 -7.78 30.19 -12.40
CA PRO A 334 -8.70 31.03 -11.64
C PRO A 334 -9.13 30.29 -10.36
N PRO A 335 -9.46 31.03 -9.28
CA PRO A 335 -9.77 30.46 -7.98
C PRO A 335 -11.11 29.72 -8.02
N ASP A 336 -11.13 28.53 -8.62
CA ASP A 336 -12.15 27.55 -8.30
C ASP A 336 -11.94 27.13 -6.84
N ALA A 337 -13.05 27.04 -6.12
CA ALA A 337 -13.18 26.89 -4.67
C ALA A 337 -12.53 25.61 -4.09
N SER A 338 -11.21 25.42 -4.25
CA SER A 338 -10.50 24.14 -4.09
C SER A 338 -9.19 24.25 -3.27
N ARG A 339 -9.01 25.33 -2.50
CA ARG A 339 -7.79 25.60 -1.72
C ARG A 339 -7.99 25.45 -0.20
N TYR A 340 -8.73 24.43 0.21
CA TYR A 340 -9.08 24.17 1.62
C TYR A 340 -8.06 23.25 2.30
N GLY A 341 -7.93 23.39 3.63
CA GLY A 341 -7.16 22.44 4.42
C GLY A 341 -7.86 21.08 4.42
N ILE A 342 -9.14 21.09 4.80
CA ILE A 342 -10.02 19.91 4.79
C ILE A 342 -11.31 20.27 4.06
N GLN A 343 -11.73 19.42 3.13
CA GLN A 343 -12.99 19.57 2.40
C GLN A 343 -13.78 18.27 2.41
N LEU A 344 -15.06 18.37 2.76
CA LEU A 344 -16.03 17.27 2.67
C LEU A 344 -17.20 17.68 1.77
N ALA A 345 -17.66 16.76 0.91
CA ALA A 345 -18.77 16.98 0.00
C ALA A 345 -19.70 15.76 -0.11
N ASN A 346 -20.98 15.87 0.27
CA ASN A 346 -21.91 14.72 0.35
C ASN A 346 -21.40 13.61 1.29
N ALA A 347 -20.85 14.05 2.41
CA ALA A 347 -20.27 13.22 3.44
C ALA A 347 -20.96 13.48 4.77
N ASP A 348 -21.57 12.46 5.39
CA ASP A 348 -22.34 12.59 6.63
C ASP A 348 -21.76 11.73 7.75
N ASN A 349 -22.06 12.03 9.01
CA ASN A 349 -21.64 11.20 10.15
C ASN A 349 -20.10 11.00 10.26
N ASN A 350 -19.30 11.98 9.86
CA ASN A 350 -17.84 11.94 10.00
C ASN A 350 -17.36 12.74 11.22
N LEU A 351 -16.21 12.36 11.78
CA LEU A 351 -15.53 13.06 12.87
C LEU A 351 -14.33 13.84 12.34
N ILE A 352 -14.30 15.14 12.59
CA ILE A 352 -13.18 16.02 12.29
C ILE A 352 -12.72 16.66 13.60
N GLU A 353 -11.61 16.17 14.16
CA GLU A 353 -11.21 16.55 15.52
C GLU A 353 -9.70 16.78 15.69
N ASN A 354 -9.31 17.78 16.49
CA ASN A 354 -7.91 18.02 16.89
C ASN A 354 -6.93 18.26 15.72
N ASN A 355 -7.39 18.69 14.54
CA ASN A 355 -6.49 19.00 13.42
C ASN A 355 -5.91 20.41 13.56
N GLU A 356 -4.69 20.60 13.06
CA GLU A 356 -4.02 21.90 12.95
C GLU A 356 -3.92 22.32 11.49
N ILE A 357 -4.55 23.44 11.11
CA ILE A 357 -4.59 23.93 9.74
C ILE A 357 -3.91 25.30 9.69
N TYR A 358 -2.86 25.44 8.89
CA TYR A 358 -2.04 26.65 8.80
C TYR A 358 -2.20 27.35 7.44
N ASP A 359 -2.63 28.61 7.47
CA ASP A 359 -2.66 29.52 6.31
C ASP A 359 -1.45 30.47 6.30
N HIS A 360 -0.63 30.39 5.25
CA HIS A 360 0.65 31.11 5.14
C HIS A 360 0.68 32.24 4.09
N TYR A 361 -0.40 32.50 3.34
CA TYR A 361 -0.36 33.45 2.21
C TYR A 361 -1.03 34.82 2.48
N GLN A 362 -0.34 35.91 2.08
CA GLN A 362 -0.90 37.25 2.01
C GLN A 362 -1.61 37.45 0.66
N TRP A 363 -2.94 37.29 0.63
CA TRP A 363 -3.73 37.61 -0.56
C TRP A 363 -3.61 39.11 -0.91
N ASN A 364 -3.00 39.41 -2.06
CA ASN A 364 -2.93 40.77 -2.60
C ASN A 364 -4.08 41.10 -3.57
N ILE A 365 -5.03 40.18 -3.78
CA ILE A 365 -6.15 40.36 -4.73
C ILE A 365 -7.40 39.72 -4.10
N GLY A 366 -8.49 40.48 -4.02
CA GLY A 366 -9.66 40.19 -3.18
C GLY A 366 -10.53 38.99 -3.59
N VAL A 367 -10.04 37.77 -3.39
CA VAL A 367 -10.83 36.53 -3.50
C VAL A 367 -10.88 35.84 -2.11
N PRO A 368 -12.06 35.60 -1.52
CA PRO A 368 -12.22 35.30 -0.09
C PRO A 368 -12.15 33.81 0.31
N TRP A 369 -11.60 32.91 -0.51
CA TRP A 369 -11.64 31.46 -0.26
C TRP A 369 -10.28 30.99 0.29
N GLY A 370 -10.15 30.84 1.62
CA GLY A 370 -8.87 30.54 2.27
C GLY A 370 -8.96 29.51 3.41
N ALA A 371 -8.05 28.52 3.36
CA ALA A 371 -7.54 27.69 4.46
C ALA A 371 -8.45 27.46 5.68
N GLY A 372 -9.35 26.48 5.57
CA GLY A 372 -10.22 26.05 6.66
C GLY A 372 -10.84 24.69 6.40
N ILE A 373 -11.90 24.39 7.15
CA ILE A 373 -12.74 23.20 6.96
C ILE A 373 -13.97 23.61 6.16
N TYR A 374 -14.19 22.99 5.01
CA TYR A 374 -15.34 23.24 4.15
C TYR A 374 -16.25 22.00 4.08
N LEU A 375 -17.52 22.16 4.44
CA LEU A 375 -18.54 21.11 4.39
C LEU A 375 -19.61 21.50 3.39
N TRP A 376 -19.83 20.67 2.36
CA TRP A 376 -20.80 20.95 1.31
C TRP A 376 -21.80 19.80 1.15
N ALA A 377 -23.10 20.09 1.29
CA ALA A 377 -24.15 19.06 1.28
C ALA A 377 -23.85 17.89 2.23
N SER A 378 -23.29 18.22 3.40
CA SER A 378 -22.74 17.31 4.40
C SER A 378 -23.41 17.58 5.75
N TYR A 379 -24.07 16.57 6.31
CA TYR A 379 -24.91 16.64 7.51
C TYR A 379 -24.38 15.72 8.63
N GLU A 380 -24.78 15.99 9.88
CA GLU A 380 -24.45 15.12 11.04
C GLU A 380 -22.94 14.92 11.32
N ASN A 381 -22.07 15.73 10.70
CA ASN A 381 -20.63 15.67 10.95
C ASN A 381 -20.28 16.35 12.28
N GLN A 382 -19.37 15.72 13.03
CA GLN A 382 -18.86 16.24 14.29
C GLN A 382 -17.55 16.98 14.04
N VAL A 383 -17.55 18.31 14.20
CA VAL A 383 -16.34 19.14 14.08
C VAL A 383 -15.97 19.68 15.45
N LYS A 384 -14.84 19.22 16.03
CA LYS A 384 -14.43 19.53 17.42
C LYS A 384 -12.96 19.91 17.50
N ASN A 385 -12.61 20.84 18.38
CA ASN A 385 -11.21 21.08 18.79
C ASN A 385 -10.17 21.30 17.66
N ASN A 386 -10.59 21.69 16.46
CA ASN A 386 -9.66 21.99 15.37
C ASN A 386 -9.09 23.40 15.53
N HIS A 387 -7.80 23.55 15.23
CA HIS A 387 -7.08 24.82 15.34
C HIS A 387 -6.71 25.35 13.96
N ILE A 388 -7.17 26.56 13.64
CA ILE A 388 -6.85 27.24 12.39
C ILE A 388 -5.91 28.41 12.70
N TYR A 389 -4.75 28.40 12.06
CA TYR A 389 -3.68 29.38 12.21
C TYR A 389 -3.55 30.22 10.95
N ARG A 390 -3.31 31.53 11.12
CA ARG A 390 -2.96 32.44 10.02
C ARG A 390 -1.65 33.14 10.35
N ASN A 391 -0.63 33.02 9.51
CA ASN A 391 0.73 33.51 9.78
C ASN A 391 1.22 33.09 11.19
N ASP A 392 1.05 31.82 11.54
CA ASP A 392 1.41 31.23 12.84
C ASP A 392 0.71 31.86 14.08
N GLN A 393 -0.36 32.63 13.86
CA GLN A 393 -1.22 33.13 14.94
C GLN A 393 -2.55 32.37 14.96
N GLN A 394 -2.93 31.86 16.14
CA GLN A 394 -4.20 31.17 16.34
C GLN A 394 -5.38 32.14 16.17
N VAL A 395 -6.33 31.80 15.32
CA VAL A 395 -7.59 32.56 15.17
C VAL A 395 -8.63 31.98 16.14
N ARG A 396 -9.23 32.82 17.01
CA ARG A 396 -10.25 32.38 17.99
C ARG A 396 -11.63 32.24 17.35
N CYS A 397 -12.26 31.08 17.47
CA CYS A 397 -13.68 30.85 17.19
C CYS A 397 -14.51 31.08 18.49
N TRP A 398 -15.62 31.84 18.43
CA TRP A 398 -16.52 32.05 19.58
C TRP A 398 -17.98 31.75 19.21
N SER A 399 -18.74 31.21 20.17
CA SER A 399 -20.15 30.81 20.08
C SER A 399 -21.07 31.88 20.68
N GLU A 400 -22.20 32.22 20.02
CA GLU A 400 -23.54 32.53 20.59
C GLU A 400 -24.40 33.47 19.69
N GLY A 401 -25.75 33.32 19.77
CA GLY A 401 -26.69 34.45 19.81
C GLY A 401 -27.13 35.19 18.51
N SER A 402 -28.37 34.91 18.08
CA SER A 402 -29.32 35.79 17.37
C SER A 402 -29.13 36.22 15.89
N GLN A 403 -30.08 35.73 15.08
CA GLN A 403 -30.86 36.34 13.98
C GLN A 403 -30.19 37.04 12.77
N ARG A 404 -30.10 36.32 11.62
CA ARG A 404 -30.80 36.52 10.32
C ARG A 404 -30.19 35.61 9.22
N THR A 405 -31.02 34.95 8.41
CA THR A 405 -30.70 34.02 7.29
C THR A 405 -30.58 34.76 5.92
N PRO A 406 -30.04 34.19 4.79
CA PRO A 406 -29.77 32.76 4.43
C PRO A 406 -28.42 32.42 3.67
N GLY A 407 -28.01 31.13 3.66
CA GLY A 407 -27.02 30.50 2.71
C GLY A 407 -25.86 29.69 3.36
N PRO A 408 -25.29 28.64 2.70
CA PRO A 408 -24.81 27.36 3.27
C PRO A 408 -23.68 27.41 4.32
N ASN A 409 -23.53 26.33 5.09
CA ASN A 409 -22.61 26.15 6.23
C ASN A 409 -21.14 26.51 5.92
N TYR A 410 -20.77 27.77 6.15
CA TYR A 410 -19.38 28.24 6.12
C TYR A 410 -18.81 28.33 7.53
N ILE A 411 -17.68 27.66 7.79
CA ILE A 411 -16.68 28.14 8.74
C ILE A 411 -15.57 28.81 7.90
N ASN A 412 -15.86 30.01 7.37
CA ASN A 412 -14.88 30.82 6.66
C ASN A 412 -14.64 32.13 7.42
N TYR A 413 -13.38 32.58 7.45
CA TYR A 413 -12.94 33.85 8.02
C TYR A 413 -12.53 34.79 6.87
N ASN A 414 -13.22 35.94 6.65
CA ASN A 414 -12.57 37.17 6.14
C ASN A 414 -13.43 38.48 6.18
N TYR A 415 -13.02 39.38 7.09
CA TYR A 415 -12.78 40.85 7.08
C TYR A 415 -13.59 41.90 6.26
N PHE A 416 -14.13 42.91 6.98
CA PHE A 416 -14.09 44.34 6.59
C PHE A 416 -13.87 45.24 7.83
N CYS A 417 -12.69 45.89 7.90
CA CYS A 417 -12.47 47.10 8.68
C CYS A 417 -11.59 48.04 7.85
N LYS A 418 -12.19 49.09 7.27
CA LYS A 418 -11.53 50.38 6.99
C LYS A 418 -12.54 51.39 6.44
N GLN A 419 -13.00 52.29 7.29
CA GLN A 419 -12.80 53.74 7.07
C GLN A 419 -13.31 54.52 8.28
N TYR A 420 -12.48 55.47 8.73
CA TYR A 420 -12.66 56.47 9.79
C TYR A 420 -12.24 56.06 11.21
N ASP A 421 -11.32 56.87 11.74
CA ASP A 421 -10.66 56.79 13.04
C ASP A 421 -11.64 56.70 14.22
N GLU A 422 -11.78 55.54 14.86
CA GLU A 422 -12.28 55.35 16.25
C GLU A 422 -11.82 53.94 16.72
N PRO A 423 -11.62 53.68 18.04
CA PRO A 423 -11.10 52.41 18.53
C PRO A 423 -12.15 51.30 18.39
N CYS A 424 -11.87 50.29 17.56
CA CYS A 424 -12.75 49.16 17.32
C CYS A 424 -13.08 48.39 18.62
N ILE A 425 -14.34 48.47 19.08
CA ILE A 425 -14.91 47.57 20.07
C ILE A 425 -16.02 46.78 19.36
N SER A 426 -15.87 45.44 19.34
CA SER A 426 -16.85 44.38 19.02
C SER A 426 -16.62 43.58 17.71
N PRO A 427 -16.36 42.26 17.81
CA PRO A 427 -16.56 41.29 16.73
C PRO A 427 -17.62 40.23 17.08
N VAL A 428 -18.55 39.96 16.14
CA VAL A 428 -19.61 38.92 16.20
C VAL A 428 -19.43 37.96 15.01
N VAL A 429 -19.65 36.65 15.19
CA VAL A 429 -19.74 35.60 14.13
C VAL A 429 -21.02 34.78 14.37
N GLY A 430 -21.83 34.57 13.32
CA GLY A 430 -23.13 33.89 13.38
C GLY A 430 -23.19 32.61 12.54
N VAL A 431 -23.98 31.64 13.03
CA VAL A 431 -24.43 30.42 12.33
C VAL A 431 -25.78 30.73 11.67
N ALA A 432 -25.96 30.39 10.39
CA ALA A 432 -27.24 30.52 9.69
C ALA A 432 -27.74 29.14 9.21
N ASN A 433 -28.81 28.64 9.84
CA ASN A 433 -29.57 27.46 9.43
C ASN A 433 -30.52 27.78 8.27
N TYR A 434 -30.67 26.85 7.34
CA TYR A 434 -31.91 26.70 6.56
C TYR A 434 -32.33 25.22 6.64
N ASP A 435 -33.60 25.04 7.02
CA ASP A 435 -34.34 23.78 7.21
C ASP A 435 -33.91 22.86 8.36
N PHE A 436 -34.71 22.91 9.44
CA PHE A 436 -34.75 21.90 10.49
C PHE A 436 -35.73 20.80 10.10
N ASP A 437 -35.23 19.57 10.02
CA ASP A 437 -35.84 18.45 10.73
C ASP A 437 -34.98 18.19 11.99
N THR A 438 -35.62 17.92 13.11
CA THR A 438 -35.09 18.15 14.47
C THR A 438 -34.38 16.93 15.06
N THR A 439 -33.06 16.96 15.26
CA THR A 439 -32.34 16.01 16.16
C THR A 439 -31.13 16.57 16.92
N ALA A 440 -30.92 17.90 16.98
CA ALA A 440 -29.93 18.46 17.91
C ALA A 440 -30.52 18.55 19.35
N VAL A 441 -30.09 17.65 20.24
CA VAL A 441 -30.46 17.67 21.66
C VAL A 441 -29.82 18.88 22.36
N VAL A 442 -30.65 19.84 22.79
CA VAL A 442 -30.28 20.91 23.73
C VAL A 442 -31.21 20.82 24.95
N ASP A 443 -30.66 20.54 26.13
CA ASP A 443 -31.38 20.46 27.41
C ASP A 443 -31.90 21.85 27.83
N ALA A 444 -33.20 22.09 27.69
CA ALA A 444 -33.86 23.37 27.91
C ALA A 444 -34.79 23.36 29.14
N ARG A 445 -34.23 23.22 30.34
CA ARG A 445 -35.03 23.22 31.60
C ARG A 445 -35.11 24.55 32.37
N TYR A 446 -34.58 25.67 31.85
CA TYR A 446 -34.47 26.90 32.66
C TYR A 446 -34.91 28.25 32.08
N ASN A 447 -35.40 28.37 30.84
CA ASN A 447 -35.54 29.71 30.21
C ASN A 447 -36.94 30.25 29.92
N TRP A 448 -38.04 29.60 30.31
CA TRP A 448 -39.38 30.10 29.92
C TRP A 448 -40.15 30.96 30.94
N TRP A 449 -39.65 31.16 32.15
CA TRP A 449 -40.46 31.77 33.23
C TRP A 449 -40.18 33.24 33.58
N LYS A 450 -39.50 34.03 32.72
CA LYS A 450 -39.23 35.46 32.99
C LYS A 450 -39.34 36.41 31.79
N ALA A 451 -40.48 36.44 31.11
CA ALA A 451 -40.82 37.56 30.22
C ALA A 451 -42.10 38.28 30.73
N PRO A 452 -42.02 39.55 31.17
CA PRO A 452 -43.18 40.33 31.65
C PRO A 452 -44.16 40.78 30.56
N SER A 453 -43.91 40.42 29.30
CA SER A 453 -44.71 40.82 28.15
C SER A 453 -44.59 39.74 27.08
N GLY A 454 -45.66 38.96 26.88
CA GLY A 454 -45.75 37.98 25.80
C GLY A 454 -45.63 38.64 24.41
N PRO A 455 -45.38 37.86 23.35
CA PRO A 455 -45.15 38.42 22.02
C PRO A 455 -46.44 39.06 21.46
N SER A 456 -46.37 40.36 21.19
CA SER A 456 -47.32 41.08 20.34
C SER A 456 -46.98 40.82 18.87
N SER A 457 -47.93 40.32 18.08
CA SER A 457 -47.84 40.34 16.62
C SER A 457 -48.16 41.75 16.08
N PRO A 458 -47.43 42.28 15.08
CA PRO A 458 -47.90 43.43 14.32
C PRO A 458 -49.03 42.99 13.37
N PRO A 459 -50.05 43.85 13.17
CA PRO A 459 -51.06 43.67 12.14
C PRO A 459 -50.45 44.04 10.77
N ASP A 460 -51.03 43.48 9.72
CA ASP A 460 -50.78 43.80 8.30
C ASP A 460 -49.63 43.02 7.65
N GLU A 461 -49.95 41.88 7.04
CA GLU A 461 -49.99 41.73 5.58
C GLU A 461 -50.39 40.29 5.18
N ASN A 462 -51.27 40.20 4.16
CA ASN A 462 -51.90 38.99 3.67
C ASN A 462 -50.92 38.04 2.97
N ASN A 463 -50.37 37.06 3.68
CA ASN A 463 -49.82 35.86 3.03
C ASN A 463 -50.82 34.70 3.12
N TYR A 464 -51.60 34.58 2.05
CA TYR A 464 -52.27 33.34 1.66
C TYR A 464 -51.21 32.31 1.22
N ASP A 465 -50.99 31.26 1.99
CA ASP A 465 -50.44 30.01 1.46
C ASP A 465 -51.60 29.17 0.90
N ILE A 466 -51.62 29.03 -0.43
CA ILE A 466 -52.68 28.34 -1.19
C ILE A 466 -52.29 26.90 -1.56
N ILE A 467 -51.21 26.32 -1.02
CA ILE A 467 -50.77 24.97 -1.38
C ILE A 467 -50.67 24.00 -0.20
N THR A 468 -50.71 24.44 1.07
CA THR A 468 -50.78 23.46 2.18
C THR A 468 -51.88 23.65 3.23
N GLY A 469 -52.35 24.85 3.56
CA GLY A 469 -53.40 25.01 4.59
C GLY A 469 -53.08 24.29 5.92
N ARG A 470 -51.81 24.26 6.34
CA ARG A 470 -51.34 23.55 7.54
C ARG A 470 -51.05 24.53 8.68
N ILE A 471 -51.68 24.33 9.84
CA ILE A 471 -51.09 24.63 11.15
C ILE A 471 -50.76 23.26 11.76
N ALA A 472 -49.55 23.09 12.27
CA ALA A 472 -49.08 21.83 12.85
C ALA A 472 -49.60 21.66 14.29
N ASP A 473 -50.32 20.57 14.54
CA ASP A 473 -50.55 19.94 15.84
C ASP A 473 -49.61 18.74 16.06
N GLY A 474 -48.55 18.64 15.26
CA GLY A 474 -47.53 17.61 15.38
C GLY A 474 -47.97 16.19 15.03
N LEU A 475 -49.19 15.93 14.51
CA LEU A 475 -49.64 14.55 14.23
C LEU A 475 -50.52 14.34 12.97
N GLY A 476 -50.38 15.15 11.93
CA GLY A 476 -50.76 14.75 10.57
C GLY A 476 -52.20 14.21 10.36
N SER A 477 -53.20 14.71 11.10
CA SER A 477 -54.62 14.39 10.84
C SER A 477 -55.48 15.67 10.72
N GLN A 478 -56.46 15.65 9.80
CA GLN A 478 -57.29 16.81 9.45
C GLN A 478 -58.26 17.21 10.57
N VAL A 479 -58.17 18.46 11.05
CA VAL A 479 -59.28 19.13 11.76
C VAL A 479 -60.11 19.93 10.74
N ILE A 480 -61.38 19.56 10.55
CA ILE A 480 -62.35 20.31 9.72
C ILE A 480 -63.32 21.05 10.64
N GLY A 481 -63.19 22.38 10.73
CA GLY A 481 -64.18 23.27 11.37
C GLY A 481 -63.57 24.59 11.85
N PRO A 482 -64.36 25.68 11.96
CA PRO A 482 -63.87 26.96 12.47
C PRO A 482 -63.54 26.84 13.97
N VAL A 483 -62.25 26.98 14.32
CA VAL A 483 -61.80 27.00 15.72
C VAL A 483 -61.90 28.45 16.21
N ASN A 484 -62.93 28.75 17.00
CA ASN A 484 -62.96 29.94 17.85
C ASN A 484 -62.30 29.54 19.18
N PHE A 485 -61.06 29.95 19.41
CA PHE A 485 -60.44 29.86 20.74
C PHE A 485 -61.06 30.91 21.66
N ASP A 486 -61.54 30.49 22.84
CA ASP A 486 -61.70 31.38 23.98
C ASP A 486 -60.31 31.56 24.61
N PRO A 487 -59.74 32.78 24.65
CA PRO A 487 -58.42 33.02 25.21
C PRO A 487 -58.31 32.79 26.73
N TRP A 488 -59.37 32.35 27.43
CA TRP A 488 -59.45 32.39 28.91
C TRP A 488 -59.38 31.03 29.65
N ALA A 489 -59.13 29.90 28.96
CA ALA A 489 -58.90 28.57 29.57
C ALA A 489 -57.61 27.90 29.04
N GLY A 490 -56.86 27.23 29.92
CA GLY A 490 -55.61 26.52 29.61
C GLY A 490 -55.66 25.05 30.04
N LEU A 491 -55.15 24.17 29.19
CA LEU A 491 -55.03 22.73 29.40
C LEU A 491 -53.58 22.33 29.12
N ASP A 492 -52.97 21.56 30.01
CA ASP A 492 -51.58 21.08 29.87
C ASP A 492 -51.50 19.61 30.26
N SER A 493 -51.04 18.79 29.32
CA SER A 493 -50.69 17.39 29.52
C SER A 493 -49.19 17.28 29.75
N LEU A 494 -48.79 16.63 30.86
CA LEU A 494 -47.38 16.45 31.19
C LEU A 494 -47.11 15.02 31.63
N ILE A 495 -46.26 14.33 30.85
CA ILE A 495 -45.78 13.00 31.18
C ILE A 495 -44.48 13.10 31.99
N LYS A 496 -44.45 12.43 33.15
CA LYS A 496 -43.21 12.07 33.86
C LYS A 496 -43.08 10.56 33.92
N THR A 497 -41.90 10.04 33.63
CA THR A 497 -41.58 8.61 33.73
C THR A 497 -40.36 8.37 34.61
N SER A 498 -40.26 7.19 35.24
CA SER A 498 -39.07 6.76 35.95
C SER A 498 -37.89 6.49 35.01
N GLN A 499 -38.15 6.04 33.78
CA GLN A 499 -37.14 5.74 32.75
C GLN A 499 -37.77 5.72 31.35
N THR A 500 -36.97 5.99 30.32
CA THR A 500 -37.38 5.95 28.89
C THR A 500 -36.88 4.71 28.15
N SER A 501 -36.17 3.82 28.85
CA SER A 501 -35.70 2.53 28.34
C SER A 501 -35.72 1.49 29.47
N ALA A 502 -36.03 0.24 29.15
CA ALA A 502 -36.04 -0.87 30.12
C ALA A 502 -35.84 -2.24 29.42
N LEU A 503 -35.57 -3.28 30.20
CA LEU A 503 -35.59 -4.65 29.69
C LEU A 503 -37.01 -5.24 29.70
N THR A 504 -37.27 -6.23 28.84
CA THR A 504 -38.52 -6.98 28.87
C THR A 504 -38.84 -7.51 30.27
N GLY A 505 -40.02 -7.18 30.80
CA GLY A 505 -40.45 -7.61 32.13
C GLY A 505 -40.18 -6.61 33.27
N GLU A 506 -39.45 -5.52 33.04
CA GLU A 506 -39.27 -4.45 34.03
C GLU A 506 -40.47 -3.51 34.09
N THR A 507 -40.75 -2.96 35.28
CA THR A 507 -41.85 -2.01 35.49
C THR A 507 -41.38 -0.57 35.30
N ILE A 508 -42.01 0.17 34.39
CA ILE A 508 -41.82 1.61 34.21
C ILE A 508 -42.98 2.34 34.88
N VAL A 509 -42.68 3.36 35.69
CA VAL A 509 -43.71 4.17 36.38
C VAL A 509 -43.99 5.43 35.58
N PHE A 510 -45.24 5.63 35.17
CA PHE A 510 -45.75 6.82 34.48
C PHE A 510 -46.58 7.67 35.45
N ASN A 511 -46.43 8.99 35.35
CA ASN A 511 -47.06 9.95 36.25
C ASN A 511 -47.52 11.19 35.47
N ALA A 512 -48.80 11.53 35.62
CA ALA A 512 -49.48 12.68 35.02
C ALA A 512 -49.96 13.70 36.07
N LYS A 513 -49.56 13.58 37.34
CA LYS A 513 -50.07 14.42 38.45
C LYS A 513 -49.82 15.91 38.29
N ASP A 514 -48.86 16.31 37.45
CA ASP A 514 -48.57 17.70 37.15
C ASP A 514 -49.33 18.22 35.92
N SER A 515 -50.13 17.37 35.27
CA SER A 515 -51.09 17.81 34.24
C SER A 515 -52.21 18.62 34.89
N PHE A 516 -52.72 19.63 34.21
CA PHE A 516 -53.77 20.49 34.76
C PHE A 516 -54.72 21.03 33.69
N ALA A 517 -55.90 21.42 34.17
CA ALA A 517 -56.87 22.22 33.44
C ALA A 517 -57.27 23.41 34.32
N CYS A 518 -57.11 24.65 33.86
CA CYS A 518 -57.46 25.83 34.66
C CYS A 518 -57.89 27.04 33.82
N HIS A 519 -58.65 27.95 34.45
CA HIS A 519 -58.90 29.30 33.93
C HIS A 519 -57.71 30.25 34.17
N MET A 520 -57.63 31.34 33.42
CA MET A 520 -56.66 32.43 33.69
C MET A 520 -56.81 33.11 35.06
N ASP A 521 -57.94 32.94 35.76
CA ASP A 521 -58.13 33.40 37.14
C ASP A 521 -57.55 32.45 38.21
N GLY A 522 -56.98 31.31 37.78
CA GLY A 522 -56.34 30.30 38.62
C GLY A 522 -57.30 29.24 39.17
N THR A 523 -58.57 29.22 38.75
CA THR A 523 -59.51 28.15 39.13
C THR A 523 -59.28 26.89 38.32
N TYR A 524 -59.16 25.74 38.99
CA TYR A 524 -58.90 24.43 38.37
C TYR A 524 -60.20 23.72 38.01
N TYR A 525 -60.20 23.00 36.89
CA TYR A 525 -61.26 22.06 36.51
C TYR A 525 -60.93 20.64 36.95
N ASP A 526 -61.98 19.84 37.16
CA ASP A 526 -61.85 18.38 37.17
C ASP A 526 -61.47 17.92 35.76
N HIS A 527 -60.38 17.15 35.66
CA HIS A 527 -59.91 16.55 34.42
C HIS A 527 -59.70 15.04 34.58
N ILE A 528 -59.77 14.33 33.48
CA ILE A 528 -59.51 12.89 33.40
C ILE A 528 -58.25 12.67 32.59
N VAL A 529 -57.44 11.70 33.00
CA VAL A 529 -56.26 11.26 32.26
C VAL A 529 -56.50 9.89 31.64
N LEU A 530 -55.95 9.67 30.45
CA LEU A 530 -55.94 8.38 29.79
C LEU A 530 -54.56 8.11 29.19
N TRP A 531 -53.93 7.03 29.62
CA TRP A 531 -52.71 6.46 29.07
C TRP A 531 -53.04 5.40 28.02
N ASP A 532 -52.31 5.45 26.91
CA ASP A 532 -52.17 4.39 25.91
C ASP A 532 -50.70 4.00 25.87
N PHE A 533 -50.37 2.75 26.16
CA PHE A 533 -48.98 2.29 26.21
C PHE A 533 -48.44 1.80 24.85
N ASP A 534 -49.24 1.85 23.78
CA ASP A 534 -48.86 1.42 22.43
C ASP A 534 -48.54 -0.09 22.31
N ASP A 535 -48.91 -0.87 23.33
CA ASP A 535 -48.85 -2.34 23.33
C ASP A 535 -50.25 -2.99 23.38
N GLY A 536 -51.29 -2.16 23.16
CA GLY A 536 -52.69 -2.55 23.24
C GLY A 536 -53.29 -2.45 24.66
N THR A 537 -52.54 -1.99 25.64
CA THR A 537 -53.01 -1.75 27.02
C THR A 537 -53.15 -0.26 27.34
N TYR A 538 -54.03 0.05 28.31
CA TYR A 538 -54.43 1.43 28.66
C TYR A 538 -54.58 1.59 30.18
N SER A 539 -54.50 2.83 30.67
CA SER A 539 -54.74 3.15 32.09
C SER A 539 -55.40 4.52 32.24
N ASN A 540 -56.25 4.71 33.25
CA ASN A 540 -56.84 6.01 33.60
C ASN A 540 -56.36 6.54 34.96
N GLU A 541 -55.34 5.91 35.54
CA GLU A 541 -54.77 6.32 36.82
C GLU A 541 -53.72 7.43 36.61
N PRO A 542 -53.78 8.55 37.38
CA PRO A 542 -52.78 9.62 37.32
C PRO A 542 -51.35 9.19 37.61
N GLN A 543 -51.16 8.04 38.25
CA GLN A 543 -49.86 7.40 38.39
C GLN A 543 -50.03 5.89 38.25
N THR A 544 -49.27 5.26 37.37
CA THR A 544 -49.43 3.85 37.02
C THR A 544 -48.08 3.21 36.68
N GLY A 545 -47.91 1.94 37.05
CA GLY A 545 -46.74 1.14 36.68
C GLY A 545 -47.10 0.19 35.55
N HIS A 546 -46.31 0.16 34.49
CA HIS A 546 -46.56 -0.67 33.31
C HIS A 546 -45.36 -1.57 32.99
N VAL A 547 -45.63 -2.78 32.50
CA VAL A 547 -44.62 -3.78 32.15
C VAL A 547 -44.80 -4.19 30.69
N PHE A 548 -43.78 -3.92 29.88
CA PHE A 548 -43.75 -4.35 28.49
C PHE A 548 -43.18 -5.77 28.39
N THR A 549 -43.89 -6.63 27.65
CA THR A 549 -43.60 -8.08 27.59
C THR A 549 -42.92 -8.51 26.29
N THR A 550 -42.75 -7.62 25.33
CA THR A 550 -42.03 -7.87 24.08
C THR A 550 -41.00 -6.76 23.84
N PRO A 551 -39.82 -7.07 23.26
CA PRO A 551 -38.90 -6.05 22.81
C PRO A 551 -39.52 -5.21 21.69
N GLY A 552 -39.23 -3.92 21.66
CA GLY A 552 -39.79 -3.00 20.70
C GLY A 552 -39.67 -1.55 21.13
N THR A 553 -40.10 -0.65 20.25
CA THR A 553 -40.24 0.78 20.56
C THR A 553 -41.72 1.09 20.66
N TYR A 554 -42.13 1.69 21.78
CA TYR A 554 -43.52 1.99 22.12
C TYR A 554 -43.71 3.50 22.24
N ARG A 555 -44.75 4.04 21.60
CA ARG A 555 -45.12 5.45 21.65
C ARG A 555 -46.23 5.67 22.68
N VAL A 556 -45.85 5.69 23.96
CA VAL A 556 -46.79 5.90 25.07
C VAL A 556 -47.41 7.29 24.96
N SER A 557 -48.74 7.35 25.00
CA SER A 557 -49.51 8.58 24.82
C SER A 557 -50.38 8.86 26.05
N LEU A 558 -50.37 10.09 26.53
CA LEU A 558 -51.24 10.61 27.57
C LEU A 558 -52.25 11.55 26.92
N ARG A 559 -53.54 11.35 27.19
CA ARG A 559 -54.61 12.29 26.88
C ARG A 559 -55.17 12.87 28.18
N VAL A 560 -55.25 14.19 28.26
CA VAL A 560 -55.95 14.91 29.33
C VAL A 560 -57.25 15.47 28.76
N GLU A 561 -58.36 15.23 29.45
CA GLU A 561 -59.70 15.64 29.05
C GLU A 561 -60.32 16.51 30.16
N ALA A 562 -60.78 17.71 29.80
CA ALA A 562 -61.50 18.61 30.70
C ALA A 562 -62.87 18.96 30.12
N ASN A 563 -63.91 18.87 30.96
CA ASN A 563 -65.28 19.18 30.58
C ASN A 563 -65.70 20.56 31.10
N ASP A 564 -66.11 21.44 30.21
CA ASP A 564 -66.74 22.72 30.57
C ASP A 564 -68.12 22.82 29.93
N ASN A 565 -69.15 22.78 30.78
CA ASN A 565 -70.55 22.85 30.34
C ASN A 565 -70.96 24.25 29.84
N THR A 566 -70.04 25.22 29.85
CA THR A 566 -70.26 26.61 29.43
C THR A 566 -69.60 26.97 28.09
N LEU A 567 -68.81 26.08 27.50
CA LEU A 567 -68.07 26.30 26.24
C LEU A 567 -68.54 25.33 25.14
N TRP A 568 -68.53 25.75 23.88
CA TRP A 568 -68.78 24.87 22.74
C TRP A 568 -67.49 24.74 21.90
N PRO A 569 -66.92 23.53 21.72
CA PRO A 569 -67.38 22.24 22.23
C PRO A 569 -67.16 22.08 23.75
N ASN A 570 -68.08 21.39 24.44
CA ASN A 570 -68.11 21.22 25.91
C ASN A 570 -66.94 20.40 26.49
N ILE A 571 -65.95 20.02 25.66
CA ILE A 571 -64.84 19.13 26.02
C ILE A 571 -63.56 19.64 25.36
N MET A 572 -62.50 19.77 26.16
CA MET A 572 -61.15 20.11 25.72
C MET A 572 -60.24 18.88 25.88
N TYR A 573 -59.33 18.71 24.92
CA TYR A 573 -58.33 17.65 24.94
C TYR A 573 -56.94 18.23 24.77
N ASP A 574 -55.99 17.67 25.49
CA ASP A 574 -54.56 17.85 25.23
C ASP A 574 -53.85 16.49 25.26
N TRP A 575 -52.78 16.38 24.48
CA TRP A 575 -52.02 15.16 24.32
C TRP A 575 -50.53 15.38 24.52
N SER A 576 -49.92 14.41 25.21
CA SER A 576 -48.49 14.27 25.32
C SER A 576 -48.08 12.87 24.92
N ASN A 577 -46.86 12.72 24.40
CA ASN A 577 -46.34 11.43 23.96
C ASN A 577 -44.89 11.28 24.42
N ILE A 578 -44.49 10.05 24.73
CA ILE A 578 -43.12 9.69 25.06
C ILE A 578 -42.76 8.36 24.42
N THR A 579 -41.55 8.28 23.87
CA THR A 579 -41.03 7.04 23.29
C THR A 579 -40.34 6.21 24.38
N ILE A 580 -40.72 4.94 24.47
CA ILE A 580 -40.13 3.95 25.38
C ILE A 580 -39.50 2.83 24.56
N THR A 581 -38.22 2.57 24.81
CA THR A 581 -37.50 1.46 24.14
C THR A 581 -37.35 0.28 25.08
N ILE A 582 -37.81 -0.89 24.65
CA ILE A 582 -37.74 -2.15 25.39
C ILE A 582 -36.80 -3.09 24.67
N SER A 583 -35.71 -3.46 25.32
CA SER A 583 -34.72 -4.39 24.79
C SER A 583 -34.95 -5.80 25.36
N ALA A 584 -34.59 -6.82 24.59
CA ALA A 584 -34.52 -8.18 25.10
C ALA A 584 -33.44 -8.26 26.21
N PRO A 585 -33.57 -9.17 27.20
CA PRO A 585 -32.47 -9.45 28.12
C PRO A 585 -31.22 -9.86 27.33
N GLY A 586 -30.08 -9.23 27.61
CA GLY A 586 -28.83 -9.54 26.94
C GLY A 586 -28.41 -11.01 27.14
N GLN A 587 -27.68 -11.57 26.17
CA GLN A 587 -27.01 -12.87 26.34
C GLN A 587 -25.96 -12.75 27.46
N PRO A 588 -25.75 -13.77 28.30
CA PRO A 588 -24.69 -13.74 29.32
C PRO A 588 -23.32 -13.56 28.66
N LEU A 589 -22.44 -12.77 29.29
CA LEU A 589 -21.07 -12.59 28.82
C LEU A 589 -20.34 -13.93 28.78
N THR A 590 -19.69 -14.22 27.66
CA THR A 590 -18.83 -15.37 27.44
C THR A 590 -17.49 -14.91 26.90
N ALA A 591 -16.42 -15.59 27.31
CA ALA A 591 -15.08 -15.39 26.80
C ALA A 591 -14.67 -16.66 26.04
N ASN A 592 -13.87 -16.50 24.98
CA ASN A 592 -13.23 -17.59 24.28
C ASN A 592 -11.76 -17.22 24.07
N ALA A 593 -10.85 -17.99 24.68
CA ALA A 593 -9.40 -17.81 24.62
C ALA A 593 -8.74 -18.45 23.38
N ASP A 594 -9.53 -19.13 22.55
CA ASP A 594 -9.13 -19.79 21.30
C ASP A 594 -10.22 -19.53 20.24
N SER A 595 -10.43 -18.26 19.89
CA SER A 595 -11.52 -17.88 18.96
C SER A 595 -11.40 -18.48 17.57
N GLU A 596 -10.17 -18.81 17.17
CA GLU A 596 -9.86 -19.48 15.90
C GLU A 596 -9.95 -21.01 15.98
N ASN A 597 -10.32 -21.58 17.14
CA ASN A 597 -10.45 -23.03 17.37
C ASN A 597 -9.20 -23.84 17.00
N LEU A 598 -8.01 -23.34 17.36
CA LEU A 598 -6.72 -23.96 17.06
C LEU A 598 -6.48 -25.25 17.85
N GLY A 599 -7.29 -25.51 18.89
CA GLY A 599 -7.13 -26.67 19.76
C GLY A 599 -5.94 -26.50 20.70
N GLY A 600 -5.65 -25.25 21.07
CA GLY A 600 -4.45 -24.84 21.80
C GLY A 600 -3.34 -24.32 20.89
N TYR A 601 -2.48 -23.49 21.47
CA TYR A 601 -1.41 -22.78 20.79
C TYR A 601 -0.10 -23.58 20.83
N LYS A 602 0.75 -23.37 19.83
CA LYS A 602 2.08 -23.97 19.76
C LYS A 602 3.09 -22.91 19.35
N GLY A 603 4.28 -22.96 19.91
CA GLY A 603 5.37 -22.06 19.54
C GLY A 603 6.74 -22.59 19.91
N VAL A 604 7.73 -21.73 19.74
CA VAL A 604 9.13 -22.00 20.11
C VAL A 604 9.65 -20.94 21.07
N THR A 605 10.57 -21.33 21.94
CA THR A 605 11.18 -20.41 22.92
C THR A 605 11.71 -19.15 22.23
N GLY A 606 11.37 -17.97 22.77
CA GLY A 606 11.86 -16.68 22.27
C GLY A 606 11.13 -16.11 21.05
N LYS A 607 10.11 -16.79 20.51
CA LYS A 607 9.22 -16.24 19.46
C LYS A 607 7.89 -15.77 20.03
N PRO A 608 7.30 -14.69 19.48
CA PRO A 608 5.96 -14.27 19.84
C PRO A 608 4.94 -15.30 19.34
N ILE A 609 3.99 -15.65 20.20
CA ILE A 609 2.79 -16.41 19.86
C ILE A 609 1.64 -15.42 19.85
N GLN A 610 0.92 -15.34 18.74
CA GLN A 610 -0.29 -14.52 18.61
C GLN A 610 -1.46 -15.25 19.27
N PHE A 611 -2.20 -14.54 20.13
CA PHE A 611 -3.41 -15.04 20.78
C PHE A 611 -4.65 -14.39 20.18
N TYR A 612 -5.72 -15.16 20.07
CA TYR A 612 -6.99 -14.71 19.53
C TYR A 612 -8.09 -14.89 20.57
N SER A 613 -8.83 -13.81 20.82
CA SER A 613 -10.00 -13.86 21.67
C SER A 613 -11.26 -13.38 20.99
N SER A 614 -12.37 -13.94 21.47
CA SER A 614 -13.68 -13.37 21.24
C SER A 614 -14.45 -13.26 22.55
N ALA A 615 -15.37 -12.30 22.58
CA ALA A 615 -16.32 -12.11 23.65
C ALA A 615 -17.71 -11.97 23.04
N THR A 616 -18.69 -12.70 23.57
CA THR A 616 -20.09 -12.60 23.12
C THR A 616 -21.04 -12.50 24.31
N GLY A 617 -22.18 -11.83 24.12
CA GLY A 617 -23.06 -11.45 25.23
C GLY A 617 -22.47 -10.34 26.11
N GLY A 618 -23.11 -10.00 27.23
CA GLY A 618 -22.74 -8.86 28.05
C GLY A 618 -22.96 -7.51 27.34
N LYS A 619 -22.44 -6.43 27.92
CA LYS A 619 -22.57 -5.06 27.39
C LYS A 619 -21.23 -4.44 26.95
N PRO A 620 -20.96 -4.30 25.64
CA PRO A 620 -19.71 -3.73 25.15
C PRO A 620 -19.57 -2.23 25.50
N PRO A 621 -18.35 -1.65 25.40
CA PRO A 621 -17.08 -2.30 25.06
C PRO A 621 -16.60 -3.30 26.13
N TYR A 622 -15.81 -4.27 25.70
CA TYR A 622 -15.20 -5.27 26.58
C TYR A 622 -13.77 -4.90 26.94
N THR A 623 -13.34 -5.25 28.15
CA THR A 623 -11.95 -5.19 28.59
C THR A 623 -11.42 -6.60 28.71
N TYR A 624 -10.26 -6.87 28.09
CA TYR A 624 -9.61 -8.17 28.08
C TYR A 624 -8.48 -8.18 29.11
N TYR A 625 -8.21 -9.33 29.71
CA TYR A 625 -7.07 -9.57 30.60
C TYR A 625 -6.53 -10.97 30.33
N TRP A 626 -5.29 -11.03 29.88
CA TRP A 626 -4.58 -12.27 29.61
C TRP A 626 -3.55 -12.57 30.70
N ASP A 627 -3.57 -13.79 31.24
CA ASP A 627 -2.52 -14.38 32.06
C ASP A 627 -1.93 -15.56 31.30
N PHE A 628 -0.63 -15.49 30.97
CA PHE A 628 0.04 -16.47 30.11
C PHE A 628 0.56 -17.71 30.85
N GLY A 629 0.42 -17.76 32.18
CA GLY A 629 0.76 -18.95 32.98
C GLY A 629 2.27 -19.16 33.22
N ASP A 630 3.12 -18.21 32.84
CA ASP A 630 4.58 -18.23 33.02
C ASP A 630 5.09 -17.20 34.06
N CYS A 631 4.17 -16.66 34.88
CA CYS A 631 4.42 -15.59 35.85
C CYS A 631 4.78 -14.22 35.25
N SER A 632 4.55 -14.02 33.94
CA SER A 632 4.59 -12.69 33.33
C SER A 632 3.44 -11.80 33.82
N ASN A 633 3.54 -10.49 33.56
CA ASN A 633 2.45 -9.56 33.89
C ASN A 633 1.25 -9.79 32.96
N THR A 634 0.05 -9.51 33.47
CA THR A 634 -1.16 -9.58 32.65
C THR A 634 -1.21 -8.48 31.60
N VAL A 635 -1.81 -8.79 30.44
CA VAL A 635 -1.93 -7.88 29.28
C VAL A 635 -3.40 -7.61 28.96
N THR A 636 -3.73 -6.38 28.54
CA THR A 636 -5.14 -5.95 28.33
C THR A 636 -5.58 -5.80 26.88
N GLU A 637 -4.71 -6.10 25.93
CA GLU A 637 -5.05 -6.13 24.50
C GLU A 637 -5.98 -7.30 24.19
N GLN A 638 -6.87 -7.13 23.20
CA GLN A 638 -7.83 -8.19 22.81
C GLN A 638 -7.09 -9.41 22.24
N ASN A 639 -6.18 -9.17 21.29
CA ASN A 639 -5.41 -10.21 20.62
C ASN A 639 -3.90 -9.94 20.82
N PRO A 640 -3.34 -10.21 22.02
CA PRO A 640 -1.95 -9.90 22.31
C PRO A 640 -1.00 -10.92 21.68
N THR A 641 0.27 -10.51 21.52
CA THR A 641 1.39 -11.45 21.36
C THR A 641 2.08 -11.70 22.69
N HIS A 642 2.55 -12.93 22.94
CA HIS A 642 3.39 -13.23 24.11
C HIS A 642 4.60 -14.10 23.76
N VAL A 643 5.73 -13.84 24.42
CA VAL A 643 6.99 -14.56 24.21
C VAL A 643 7.33 -15.37 25.45
N TYR A 644 7.42 -16.69 25.29
CA TYR A 644 7.86 -17.59 26.36
C TYR A 644 9.38 -17.77 26.32
N SER A 645 10.05 -17.52 27.45
CA SER A 645 11.51 -17.63 27.58
C SER A 645 12.03 -19.04 27.84
N THR A 646 11.15 -20.00 28.12
CA THR A 646 11.51 -21.40 28.40
C THR A 646 10.54 -22.35 27.70
N ALA A 647 11.04 -23.49 27.21
CA ALA A 647 10.18 -24.54 26.69
C ALA A 647 9.32 -25.17 27.80
N GLY A 648 8.09 -25.55 27.46
CA GLY A 648 7.12 -26.10 28.41
C GLY A 648 5.69 -26.03 27.91
N THR A 649 4.77 -26.52 28.72
CA THR A 649 3.32 -26.37 28.49
C THR A 649 2.75 -25.39 29.51
N TYR A 650 2.07 -24.36 29.02
CA TYR A 650 1.50 -23.28 29.82
C TYR A 650 -0.03 -23.27 29.70
N THR A 651 -0.71 -22.95 30.80
CA THR A 651 -2.16 -22.69 30.80
C THR A 651 -2.37 -21.19 30.70
N VAL A 652 -2.95 -20.73 29.61
CA VAL A 652 -3.29 -19.33 29.37
C VAL A 652 -4.73 -19.08 29.78
N THR A 653 -4.96 -18.01 30.55
CA THR A 653 -6.29 -17.62 31.04
C THR A 653 -6.67 -16.28 30.45
N LEU A 654 -7.81 -16.22 29.76
CA LEU A 654 -8.46 -15.00 29.34
C LEU A 654 -9.56 -14.64 30.34
N THR A 655 -9.60 -13.39 30.78
CA THR A 655 -10.71 -12.81 31.53
C THR A 655 -11.26 -11.62 30.75
N VAL A 656 -12.57 -11.61 30.48
CA VAL A 656 -13.27 -10.52 29.80
C VAL A 656 -14.22 -9.85 30.79
N ILE A 657 -14.21 -8.52 30.83
CA ILE A 657 -15.09 -7.69 31.66
C ILE A 657 -15.92 -6.76 30.76
N ASP A 658 -17.23 -6.73 30.94
CA ASP A 658 -18.12 -5.81 30.23
C ASP A 658 -18.34 -4.49 30.99
N THR A 659 -19.05 -3.54 30.39
CA THR A 659 -19.31 -2.22 31.02
C THR A 659 -20.19 -2.26 32.27
N GLU A 660 -20.87 -3.38 32.53
CA GLU A 660 -21.68 -3.60 33.72
C GLU A 660 -20.91 -4.39 34.80
N SER A 661 -19.59 -4.56 34.60
CA SER A 661 -18.70 -5.32 35.48
C SER A 661 -19.03 -6.81 35.56
N ASN A 662 -19.77 -7.35 34.59
CA ASN A 662 -19.88 -8.80 34.43
C ASN A 662 -18.53 -9.35 33.97
N THR A 663 -18.16 -10.53 34.44
CA THR A 663 -16.87 -11.16 34.13
C THR A 663 -17.10 -12.55 33.55
N ALA A 664 -16.40 -12.87 32.47
CA ALA A 664 -16.31 -14.21 31.89
C ALA A 664 -14.86 -14.62 31.75
N THR A 665 -14.56 -15.91 31.94
CA THR A 665 -13.20 -16.45 31.87
C THR A 665 -13.17 -17.69 30.99
N ASP A 666 -12.10 -17.84 30.22
CA ASP A 666 -11.81 -19.06 29.47
C ASP A 666 -10.32 -19.38 29.51
N THR A 667 -9.96 -20.64 29.28
CA THR A 667 -8.56 -21.11 29.33
C THR A 667 -8.20 -21.93 28.12
N THR A 668 -6.95 -21.76 27.65
CA THR A 668 -6.35 -22.52 26.56
C THR A 668 -4.95 -22.97 26.96
N THR A 669 -4.36 -23.90 26.20
CA THR A 669 -3.01 -24.42 26.46
C THR A 669 -2.04 -23.94 25.39
N VAL A 670 -0.82 -23.56 25.79
CA VAL A 670 0.29 -23.30 24.88
C VAL A 670 1.36 -24.38 25.08
N THR A 671 1.86 -24.97 24.00
CA THR A 671 3.05 -25.83 24.04
C THR A 671 4.22 -25.15 23.35
N VAL A 672 5.26 -24.83 24.11
CA VAL A 672 6.48 -24.18 23.65
C VAL A 672 7.61 -25.20 23.57
N ASN A 673 8.19 -25.36 22.40
CA ASN A 673 9.33 -26.25 22.17
C ASN A 673 10.65 -25.47 22.11
N GLU A 674 11.76 -26.13 22.41
CA GLU A 674 13.08 -25.56 22.11
C GLU A 674 13.29 -25.50 20.59
N PRO A 675 13.97 -24.45 20.07
CA PRO A 675 14.34 -24.41 18.67
C PRO A 675 15.28 -25.57 18.32
N GLN A 676 15.20 -26.06 17.09
CA GLN A 676 16.20 -27.00 16.57
C GLN A 676 17.58 -26.33 16.62
N PRO A 677 18.67 -27.07 16.91
CA PRO A 677 20.02 -26.50 16.88
C PRO A 677 20.32 -25.88 15.51
N LEU A 678 20.90 -24.67 15.49
CA LEU A 678 21.38 -24.05 14.24
C LEU A 678 22.54 -24.90 13.69
N GLN A 679 22.44 -25.30 12.43
CA GLN A 679 23.44 -26.06 11.69
C GLN A 679 23.78 -25.31 10.41
N ILE A 680 25.06 -25.25 10.07
CA ILE A 680 25.58 -24.48 8.94
C ILE A 680 26.37 -25.38 8.02
N ASP A 681 25.95 -25.39 6.77
CA ASP A 681 26.71 -25.93 5.64
C ASP A 681 27.32 -24.75 4.88
N ALA A 682 28.65 -24.66 4.91
CA ALA A 682 29.41 -23.57 4.29
C ALA A 682 29.51 -23.68 2.76
N GLY A 683 28.86 -24.69 2.17
CA GLY A 683 28.94 -24.99 0.75
C GLY A 683 30.33 -25.48 0.32
N GLY A 684 30.52 -25.61 -0.99
CA GLY A 684 31.79 -26.03 -1.60
C GLY A 684 32.03 -27.55 -1.62
N PRO A 685 33.28 -28.00 -1.84
CA PRO A 685 34.49 -27.19 -2.00
C PRO A 685 34.42 -26.26 -3.20
N TYR A 686 35.04 -25.09 -3.10
CA TYR A 686 35.09 -24.08 -4.15
C TYR A 686 36.40 -24.16 -4.93
N THR A 687 36.37 -23.80 -6.20
CA THR A 687 37.57 -23.70 -7.05
C THR A 687 37.55 -22.41 -7.85
N GLY A 688 38.71 -21.83 -8.15
CA GLY A 688 38.80 -20.66 -9.03
C GLY A 688 40.24 -20.29 -9.34
N ASN A 689 40.43 -19.23 -10.14
CA ASN A 689 41.76 -18.74 -10.47
C ASN A 689 42.12 -17.47 -9.69
N THR A 690 43.41 -17.20 -9.54
CA THR A 690 43.86 -15.91 -8.99
C THR A 690 43.34 -14.74 -9.82
N GLY A 691 42.76 -13.74 -9.14
CA GLY A 691 42.23 -12.54 -9.78
C GLY A 691 40.77 -12.62 -10.23
N GLU A 692 40.15 -13.81 -10.21
CA GLU A 692 38.72 -13.98 -10.47
C GLU A 692 37.88 -13.83 -9.19
N LYS A 693 36.60 -13.48 -9.34
CA LYS A 693 35.64 -13.53 -8.24
C LYS A 693 35.14 -14.96 -8.09
N ILE A 694 35.26 -15.51 -6.89
CA ILE A 694 34.64 -16.77 -6.48
C ILE A 694 33.38 -16.44 -5.69
N TRP A 695 32.28 -17.10 -6.02
CA TRP A 695 30.99 -16.96 -5.34
C TRP A 695 30.86 -18.00 -4.24
N PHE A 696 30.49 -17.57 -3.04
CA PHE A 696 30.27 -18.42 -1.89
C PHE A 696 28.79 -18.48 -1.58
N SER A 697 28.35 -19.56 -0.93
CA SER A 697 26.95 -19.76 -0.57
C SER A 697 26.85 -20.55 0.72
N VAL A 698 25.85 -20.25 1.55
CA VAL A 698 25.64 -20.93 2.83
C VAL A 698 24.21 -21.42 2.95
N THR A 699 24.07 -22.65 3.42
CA THR A 699 22.79 -23.22 3.84
C THR A 699 22.74 -23.28 5.35
N ALA A 700 21.74 -22.63 5.93
CA ALA A 700 21.44 -22.72 7.36
C ALA A 700 20.19 -23.56 7.58
N THR A 701 20.27 -24.53 8.50
CA THR A 701 19.11 -25.33 8.94
C THR A 701 18.99 -25.29 10.45
N GLY A 702 17.76 -25.45 10.96
CA GLY A 702 17.49 -25.25 12.38
C GLY A 702 17.70 -23.79 12.82
N GLY A 703 17.84 -23.56 14.12
CA GLY A 703 17.86 -22.22 14.70
C GLY A 703 16.58 -21.44 14.39
N ILE A 704 16.68 -20.12 14.49
CA ILE A 704 15.54 -19.21 14.34
C ILE A 704 15.85 -18.10 13.32
N PRO A 705 15.27 -18.11 12.10
CA PRO A 705 15.48 -17.03 11.12
C PRO A 705 14.87 -15.69 11.58
N PRO A 706 15.34 -14.54 11.02
CA PRO A 706 16.35 -14.43 9.96
C PRO A 706 17.78 -14.70 10.45
N TYR A 707 18.65 -15.12 9.53
CA TYR A 707 20.06 -15.37 9.79
C TYR A 707 20.92 -14.21 9.31
N THR A 708 21.99 -13.94 10.03
CA THR A 708 23.09 -13.08 9.58
C THR A 708 24.33 -13.94 9.37
N PHE A 709 25.10 -13.65 8.33
CA PHE A 709 26.27 -14.42 7.93
C PHE A 709 27.51 -13.53 7.91
N GLU A 710 28.61 -14.02 8.45
CA GLU A 710 29.93 -13.41 8.39
C GLU A 710 30.93 -14.44 7.87
N TRP A 711 31.72 -14.06 6.89
CA TRP A 711 32.62 -14.94 6.14
C TRP A 711 34.07 -14.54 6.35
N ASP A 712 34.91 -15.51 6.72
CA ASP A 712 36.36 -15.42 6.71
C ASP A 712 36.89 -16.33 5.59
N PHE A 713 37.56 -15.73 4.61
CA PHE A 713 38.06 -16.44 3.42
C PHE A 713 39.42 -17.10 3.60
N GLY A 714 40.04 -16.99 4.79
CA GLY A 714 41.27 -17.71 5.13
C GLY A 714 42.57 -17.11 4.56
N ASP A 715 42.52 -15.94 3.89
CA ASP A 715 43.67 -15.24 3.32
C ASP A 715 44.05 -13.92 4.06
N ASN A 716 43.41 -13.67 5.21
CA ASN A 716 43.54 -12.46 6.04
C ASN A 716 42.94 -11.18 5.45
N THR A 717 42.05 -11.27 4.46
CA THR A 717 41.22 -10.10 4.09
C THR A 717 40.14 -9.82 5.13
N PRO A 718 39.56 -8.60 5.16
CA PRO A 718 38.41 -8.30 6.00
C PRO A 718 37.25 -9.27 5.76
N PRO A 719 36.46 -9.61 6.81
CA PRO A 719 35.28 -10.45 6.65
C PRO A 719 34.24 -9.86 5.69
N ALA A 720 33.52 -10.73 4.98
CA ALA A 720 32.35 -10.34 4.20
C ALA A 720 31.05 -10.74 4.91
N HIS A 721 29.92 -10.19 4.46
CA HIS A 721 28.60 -10.42 5.04
C HIS A 721 27.59 -10.80 3.97
N GLY A 722 26.52 -11.48 4.37
CA GLY A 722 25.43 -11.90 3.48
C GLY A 722 25.46 -13.40 3.15
N ARG A 723 24.37 -13.90 2.58
CA ARG A 723 24.20 -15.34 2.30
C ARG A 723 25.08 -15.82 1.15
N SER A 724 25.38 -14.94 0.20
CA SER A 724 26.19 -15.28 -0.97
C SER A 724 27.23 -14.20 -1.31
N PRO A 725 28.29 -14.01 -0.50
CA PRO A 725 29.32 -13.02 -0.81
C PRO A 725 30.24 -13.50 -1.93
N THR A 726 30.96 -12.56 -2.55
CA THR A 726 32.07 -12.86 -3.46
C THR A 726 33.42 -12.56 -2.82
N HIS A 727 34.46 -13.30 -3.23
CA HIS A 727 35.83 -13.00 -2.85
C HIS A 727 36.82 -13.25 -3.99
N THR A 728 37.90 -12.48 -4.02
CA THR A 728 38.97 -12.62 -5.02
C THR A 728 40.31 -12.87 -4.34
N TYR A 729 40.89 -14.03 -4.60
CA TYR A 729 42.19 -14.41 -4.08
C TYR A 729 43.33 -13.89 -4.96
N LYS A 730 44.36 -13.32 -4.33
CA LYS A 730 45.52 -12.73 -5.02
C LYS A 730 46.64 -13.71 -5.33
N GLN A 731 46.65 -14.87 -4.67
CA GLN A 731 47.70 -15.87 -4.80
C GLN A 731 47.07 -17.26 -4.93
N PRO A 732 47.72 -18.18 -5.66
CA PRO A 732 47.24 -19.54 -5.74
C PRO A 732 47.46 -20.25 -4.39
N GLY A 733 46.57 -21.16 -4.03
CA GLY A 733 46.61 -21.90 -2.77
C GLY A 733 45.27 -22.49 -2.38
N THR A 734 45.27 -23.33 -1.35
CA THR A 734 44.04 -23.84 -0.73
C THR A 734 43.75 -23.03 0.52
N TYR A 735 42.58 -22.40 0.57
CA TYR A 735 42.13 -21.55 1.67
C TYR A 735 40.98 -22.21 2.43
N THR A 736 41.04 -22.21 3.77
CA THR A 736 39.92 -22.64 4.60
C THR A 736 38.94 -21.48 4.77
N VAL A 737 37.76 -21.61 4.19
CA VAL A 737 36.69 -20.62 4.28
C VAL A 737 35.78 -20.97 5.44
N THR A 738 35.51 -20.01 6.30
CA THR A 738 34.66 -20.17 7.48
C THR A 738 33.49 -19.21 7.38
N VAL A 739 32.27 -19.71 7.50
CA VAL A 739 31.07 -18.89 7.65
C VAL A 739 30.51 -19.05 9.05
N THR A 740 30.29 -17.93 9.72
CA THR A 740 29.60 -17.85 11.00
C THR A 740 28.20 -17.33 10.75
N ALA A 741 27.19 -18.14 11.03
CA ALA A 741 25.81 -17.69 11.05
C ALA A 741 25.38 -17.35 12.47
N ARG A 742 24.52 -16.33 12.57
CA ARG A 742 23.81 -15.96 13.79
C ARG A 742 22.33 -15.87 13.49
N ASP A 743 21.53 -16.55 14.28
CA ASP A 743 20.07 -16.52 14.19
C ASP A 743 19.47 -15.34 14.96
N GLN A 744 18.15 -15.15 14.87
CA GLN A 744 17.46 -14.00 15.47
C GLN A 744 17.61 -13.90 16.99
N ILE A 745 17.74 -15.03 17.70
CA ILE A 745 17.89 -15.04 19.16
C ILE A 745 19.36 -15.02 19.59
N GLY A 746 20.27 -14.86 18.64
CA GLY A 746 21.70 -14.72 18.85
C GLY A 746 22.45 -16.04 18.98
N ALA A 747 21.81 -17.18 18.71
CA ALA A 747 22.51 -18.46 18.62
C ALA A 747 23.43 -18.45 17.41
N THR A 748 24.63 -18.98 17.57
CA THR A 748 25.66 -18.97 16.52
C THR A 748 26.10 -20.38 16.17
N ALA A 749 26.32 -20.62 14.89
CA ALA A 749 26.93 -21.84 14.38
C ALA A 749 27.91 -21.49 13.26
N THR A 750 28.93 -22.34 13.10
CA THR A 750 30.00 -22.13 12.14
C THR A 750 30.10 -23.32 11.20
N GLY A 751 30.16 -23.05 9.90
CA GLY A 751 30.52 -24.02 8.88
C GLY A 751 31.91 -23.71 8.32
N THR A 752 32.63 -24.72 7.85
CA THR A 752 33.92 -24.57 7.18
C THR A 752 33.99 -25.37 5.91
N THR A 753 34.65 -24.84 4.89
CA THR A 753 34.92 -25.51 3.61
C THR A 753 36.27 -25.08 3.03
N GLU A 754 36.66 -25.64 1.89
CA GLU A 754 37.91 -25.30 1.21
C GLU A 754 37.65 -24.56 -0.10
N ALA A 755 38.47 -23.56 -0.39
CA ALA A 755 38.58 -22.92 -1.70
C ALA A 755 39.97 -23.20 -2.28
N ALA A 756 40.04 -23.97 -3.37
CA ALA A 756 41.28 -24.25 -4.10
C ALA A 756 41.46 -23.26 -5.25
N VAL A 757 42.46 -22.38 -5.12
CA VAL A 757 42.76 -21.32 -6.08
C VAL A 757 43.98 -21.71 -6.88
N GLU A 758 43.82 -21.85 -8.20
CA GLU A 758 44.92 -22.10 -9.11
C GLU A 758 45.51 -20.79 -9.65
N GLU A 759 46.75 -20.86 -10.15
CA GLU A 759 47.37 -19.71 -10.80
C GLU A 759 46.57 -19.42 -12.07
N GLY A 760 45.98 -18.22 -12.14
CA GLY A 760 45.16 -17.87 -13.28
C GLY A 760 45.99 -17.92 -14.55
N ASN A 761 45.55 -18.75 -15.49
CA ASN A 761 45.89 -18.55 -16.89
C ASN A 761 45.26 -17.22 -17.28
N VAL A 762 46.02 -16.15 -17.10
CA VAL A 762 45.94 -15.06 -18.07
C VAL A 762 46.27 -15.76 -19.37
N GLU A 763 45.27 -16.09 -20.19
CA GLU A 763 45.56 -16.24 -21.61
C GLU A 763 46.31 -14.95 -21.95
N PRO A 764 47.59 -15.02 -22.35
CA PRO A 764 48.24 -13.84 -22.84
C PRO A 764 47.38 -13.43 -24.02
N GLU A 765 46.81 -12.22 -23.98
CA GLU A 765 46.42 -11.56 -25.22
C GLU A 765 47.68 -11.57 -26.08
N ASP A 766 47.80 -12.57 -26.94
CA ASP A 766 48.84 -12.67 -27.94
C ASP A 766 48.59 -11.42 -28.80
N ASN A 767 49.33 -10.35 -28.52
CA ASN A 767 49.27 -9.06 -29.22
C ASN A 767 49.85 -9.19 -30.65
N VAL A 768 49.53 -10.32 -31.29
CA VAL A 768 49.98 -10.76 -32.60
C VAL A 768 49.16 -10.02 -33.63
N LYS A 769 49.80 -9.10 -34.36
CA LYS A 769 49.13 -8.23 -35.32
C LYS A 769 49.86 -8.24 -36.65
N ILE A 770 49.13 -8.45 -37.74
CA ILE A 770 49.63 -8.20 -39.11
C ILE A 770 49.41 -6.70 -39.40
N GLN A 771 50.42 -5.90 -39.07
CA GLN A 771 50.35 -4.43 -39.10
C GLN A 771 50.19 -3.86 -40.51
N SER A 772 50.84 -4.45 -41.53
CA SER A 772 50.70 -3.98 -42.90
C SER A 772 51.06 -5.03 -43.95
N LEU A 773 50.42 -4.92 -45.12
CA LEU A 773 50.76 -5.66 -46.34
C LEU A 773 51.23 -4.68 -47.43
N GLN A 774 52.38 -4.96 -48.04
CA GLN A 774 52.95 -4.09 -49.08
C GLN A 774 53.43 -4.89 -50.29
N GLY A 775 53.05 -4.42 -51.47
CA GLY A 775 53.54 -4.90 -52.76
C GLY A 775 54.88 -4.28 -53.17
N GLY A 776 55.54 -4.88 -54.15
CA GLY A 776 56.85 -4.49 -54.65
C GLY A 776 57.50 -5.63 -55.41
N LEU A 777 58.83 -5.79 -55.31
CA LEU A 777 59.50 -7.03 -55.73
C LEU A 777 59.16 -8.14 -54.71
N GLY A 778 58.08 -8.88 -54.96
CA GLY A 778 57.46 -9.81 -53.99
C GLY A 778 56.48 -9.14 -53.02
N LEU A 779 55.88 -9.94 -52.13
CA LEU A 779 55.01 -9.45 -51.05
C LEU A 779 55.79 -9.32 -49.74
N LYS A 780 55.50 -8.27 -48.97
CA LYS A 780 55.99 -8.09 -47.59
C LYS A 780 54.83 -7.94 -46.62
N ALA A 781 54.95 -8.57 -45.45
CA ALA A 781 54.04 -8.40 -44.32
C ALA A 781 54.83 -7.97 -43.08
N THR A 782 54.35 -6.95 -42.36
CA THR A 782 54.91 -6.58 -41.05
C THR A 782 54.07 -7.21 -39.97
N ILE A 783 54.67 -8.06 -39.15
CA ILE A 783 54.01 -8.83 -38.10
C ILE A 783 54.60 -8.42 -36.76
N GLN A 784 53.74 -8.07 -35.81
CA GLN A 784 54.07 -7.90 -34.41
C GLN A 784 53.84 -9.24 -33.70
N ALA A 785 54.82 -9.72 -32.95
CA ALA A 785 54.69 -10.88 -32.07
C ALA A 785 54.30 -10.43 -30.65
N GLY A 786 53.45 -11.23 -30.01
CA GLY A 786 53.15 -11.13 -28.58
C GLY A 786 54.28 -11.72 -27.72
N ASP A 787 53.94 -12.26 -26.56
CA ASP A 787 54.93 -12.73 -25.59
C ASP A 787 55.55 -14.10 -25.91
N VAL A 788 55.07 -14.75 -26.98
CA VAL A 788 55.64 -15.98 -27.53
C VAL A 788 56.07 -15.81 -28.99
N PRO A 789 57.04 -16.61 -29.50
CA PRO A 789 57.37 -16.61 -30.93
C PRO A 789 56.16 -16.95 -31.80
N VAL A 790 56.06 -16.30 -32.97
CA VAL A 790 54.92 -16.43 -33.87
C VAL A 790 55.32 -17.12 -35.16
N ASP A 791 54.65 -18.22 -35.47
CA ASP A 791 54.75 -18.86 -36.79
C ASP A 791 53.88 -18.12 -37.79
N TRP A 792 54.43 -17.81 -38.96
CA TRP A 792 53.76 -17.08 -40.01
C TRP A 792 53.81 -17.82 -41.34
N THR A 793 52.78 -17.61 -42.16
CA THR A 793 52.71 -18.08 -43.54
C THR A 793 52.15 -16.99 -44.44
N ILE A 794 52.72 -16.84 -45.63
CA ILE A 794 52.21 -16.03 -46.73
C ILE A 794 51.89 -16.96 -47.89
N THR A 795 50.68 -16.88 -48.43
CA THR A 795 50.22 -17.63 -49.60
C THR A 795 49.76 -16.65 -50.69
N ILE A 796 50.16 -16.91 -51.94
CA ILE A 796 49.75 -16.15 -53.13
C ILE A 796 49.07 -17.10 -54.11
N ASN A 797 47.77 -16.90 -54.35
CA ASN A 797 46.95 -17.72 -55.24
C ASN A 797 46.58 -16.94 -56.50
N GLY A 798 46.77 -17.54 -57.67
CA GLY A 798 46.38 -16.91 -58.93
C GLY A 798 46.56 -17.82 -60.13
N LYS A 799 45.82 -17.52 -61.21
CA LYS A 799 45.70 -18.39 -62.39
C LYS A 799 47.00 -18.54 -63.21
N LEU A 800 47.88 -17.54 -63.15
CA LEU A 800 49.15 -17.47 -63.87
C LEU A 800 50.26 -16.98 -62.92
N VAL A 801 50.56 -17.79 -61.91
CA VAL A 801 51.61 -17.54 -60.91
C VAL A 801 52.64 -18.67 -60.95
N PHE A 802 53.93 -18.33 -60.94
CA PHE A 802 55.06 -19.25 -61.03
C PHE A 802 56.11 -18.91 -59.97
N GLY A 803 56.69 -19.94 -59.35
CA GLY A 803 57.66 -19.81 -58.25
C GLY A 803 57.12 -20.35 -56.93
N GLU A 804 57.74 -19.99 -55.82
CA GLU A 804 57.28 -20.39 -54.48
C GLU A 804 56.09 -19.52 -54.07
N THR A 805 54.88 -20.02 -54.34
CA THR A 805 53.60 -19.35 -54.04
C THR A 805 53.24 -19.37 -52.55
N GLN A 806 54.08 -19.97 -51.72
CA GLN A 806 53.94 -20.01 -50.26
C GLN A 806 55.30 -19.78 -49.62
N SER A 807 55.33 -19.00 -48.54
CA SER A 807 56.52 -18.76 -47.72
C SER A 807 56.12 -18.77 -46.26
N SER A 808 56.94 -19.35 -45.39
CA SER A 808 56.66 -19.43 -43.96
C SER A 808 57.93 -19.29 -43.13
N GLY A 809 57.76 -19.04 -41.84
CA GLY A 809 58.85 -18.95 -40.87
C GLY A 809 58.32 -18.64 -39.48
N THR A 810 59.23 -18.29 -38.57
CA THR A 810 58.91 -17.92 -37.18
C THR A 810 59.59 -16.59 -36.87
N ILE A 811 58.87 -15.67 -36.22
CA ILE A 811 59.47 -14.45 -35.66
C ILE A 811 59.57 -14.55 -34.14
N PRO A 812 60.60 -14.01 -33.48
CA PRO A 812 60.76 -14.11 -32.03
C PRO A 812 59.67 -13.35 -31.26
N ALA A 813 59.38 -13.80 -30.03
CA ALA A 813 58.52 -13.08 -29.08
C ALA A 813 58.95 -11.62 -28.90
N ASN A 814 57.99 -10.73 -28.63
CA ASN A 814 58.21 -9.33 -28.30
C ASN A 814 58.95 -8.53 -29.40
N THR A 815 58.75 -8.91 -30.67
CA THR A 815 59.36 -8.22 -31.82
C THR A 815 58.32 -7.75 -32.83
N VAL A 816 58.73 -6.82 -33.69
CA VAL A 816 58.00 -6.45 -34.90
C VAL A 816 58.92 -6.69 -36.08
N GLU A 817 58.62 -7.66 -36.92
CA GLU A 817 59.46 -8.06 -38.05
C GLU A 817 58.71 -7.94 -39.38
N THR A 818 59.45 -7.59 -40.43
CA THR A 818 58.92 -7.59 -41.80
C THR A 818 59.39 -8.83 -42.53
N VAL A 819 58.44 -9.72 -42.80
CA VAL A 819 58.64 -10.98 -43.52
C VAL A 819 58.31 -10.78 -45.00
N LYS A 820 58.86 -11.63 -45.87
CA LYS A 820 58.72 -11.47 -47.32
C LYS A 820 58.66 -12.80 -48.05
N THR A 821 57.98 -12.82 -49.19
CA THR A 821 58.00 -13.98 -50.08
C THR A 821 59.31 -14.10 -50.84
N SER A 822 59.61 -15.32 -51.28
CA SER A 822 60.62 -15.61 -52.30
C SER A 822 60.27 -14.96 -53.66
N ARG A 823 61.14 -15.14 -54.67
CA ARG A 823 60.86 -14.63 -56.04
C ARG A 823 59.67 -15.35 -56.66
N VAL A 824 58.52 -14.68 -56.69
CA VAL A 824 57.30 -15.11 -57.38
C VAL A 824 57.13 -14.28 -58.65
N PHE A 825 56.71 -14.92 -59.74
CA PHE A 825 56.40 -14.26 -61.02
C PHE A 825 54.94 -14.50 -61.38
N GLY A 826 54.21 -13.46 -61.73
CA GLY A 826 52.82 -13.62 -62.15
C GLY A 826 52.38 -12.65 -63.24
N LEU A 827 51.24 -12.96 -63.85
CA LEU A 827 50.54 -12.07 -64.77
C LEU A 827 49.04 -12.13 -64.51
N GLY A 828 48.48 -11.07 -63.93
CA GLY A 828 47.04 -10.96 -63.63
C GLY A 828 46.72 -10.77 -62.14
N PRO A 829 45.43 -10.80 -61.78
CA PRO A 829 44.99 -10.68 -60.39
C PRO A 829 45.39 -11.91 -59.58
N VAL A 830 45.70 -11.69 -58.30
CA VAL A 830 46.05 -12.70 -57.31
C VAL A 830 45.43 -12.39 -55.96
N ASP A 831 45.12 -13.46 -55.24
CA ASP A 831 44.65 -13.41 -53.85
C ASP A 831 45.81 -13.74 -52.93
N ILE A 832 45.91 -13.00 -51.84
CA ILE A 832 46.99 -13.10 -50.87
C ILE A 832 46.37 -13.41 -49.51
N THR A 833 46.91 -14.42 -48.84
CA THR A 833 46.56 -14.74 -47.45
C THR A 833 47.83 -14.73 -46.60
N VAL A 834 47.84 -13.96 -45.52
CA VAL A 834 48.91 -13.97 -44.52
C VAL A 834 48.33 -14.46 -43.20
N THR A 835 48.92 -15.50 -42.62
CA THR A 835 48.59 -16.02 -41.29
C THR A 835 49.78 -15.86 -40.35
N ALA A 836 49.52 -15.54 -39.09
CA ALA A 836 50.49 -15.37 -38.02
C ALA A 836 49.85 -15.88 -36.73
N ASN A 837 50.15 -17.13 -36.32
CA ASN A 837 49.33 -17.90 -35.37
C ASN A 837 47.83 -17.82 -35.71
N HIS A 838 47.02 -17.20 -34.86
CA HIS A 838 45.57 -17.00 -35.07
C HIS A 838 45.23 -15.74 -35.89
N ALA A 839 46.16 -14.80 -36.06
CA ALA A 839 45.91 -13.58 -36.85
C ALA A 839 45.98 -13.89 -38.35
N THR A 840 44.93 -13.55 -39.09
CA THR A 840 44.86 -13.74 -40.55
C THR A 840 44.53 -12.42 -41.24
N LYS A 841 45.17 -12.16 -42.38
CA LYS A 841 44.91 -11.00 -43.23
C LYS A 841 44.87 -11.38 -44.70
N GLU A 842 43.82 -10.97 -45.38
CA GLU A 842 43.60 -11.24 -46.79
C GLU A 842 43.74 -9.96 -47.62
N ALA A 843 44.20 -10.11 -48.86
CA ALA A 843 44.32 -9.00 -49.79
C ALA A 843 44.24 -9.45 -51.24
N GLU A 844 43.71 -8.58 -52.10
CA GLU A 844 43.79 -8.72 -53.55
C GLU A 844 44.97 -7.88 -54.09
N ALA A 845 45.69 -8.40 -55.07
CA ALA A 845 46.73 -7.65 -55.78
C ALA A 845 46.78 -7.99 -57.27
N PHE A 846 47.54 -7.21 -58.04
CA PHE A 846 47.79 -7.49 -59.45
C PHE A 846 49.29 -7.68 -59.71
N MET A 847 49.68 -8.77 -60.38
CA MET A 847 51.08 -9.05 -60.68
C MET A 847 51.44 -8.83 -62.15
N ILE A 848 52.63 -8.26 -62.40
CA ILE A 848 53.29 -8.20 -63.72
C ILE A 848 54.76 -8.58 -63.56
N GLY A 849 55.13 -9.79 -63.98
CA GLY A 849 56.47 -10.32 -63.76
C GLY A 849 56.73 -10.51 -62.26
N PRO A 850 57.89 -10.07 -61.70
CA PRO A 850 58.19 -10.19 -60.27
C PRO A 850 57.57 -9.08 -59.40
N LEU A 851 56.80 -8.17 -60.01
CA LEU A 851 56.26 -7.00 -59.36
C LEU A 851 54.81 -7.24 -58.91
N VAL A 852 54.54 -7.10 -57.62
CA VAL A 852 53.21 -7.05 -57.01
C VAL A 852 52.75 -5.60 -56.95
N LEU A 853 51.75 -5.24 -57.74
CA LEU A 853 51.17 -3.91 -57.86
C LEU A 853 49.86 -3.82 -57.07
N SER A 854 49.65 -2.67 -56.40
CA SER A 854 48.44 -2.30 -55.66
C SER A 854 47.85 -3.43 -54.80
N VAL A 855 48.38 -3.62 -53.60
CA VAL A 855 47.78 -4.49 -52.59
C VAL A 855 46.58 -3.77 -51.98
N LYS A 856 45.40 -4.37 -52.08
CA LYS A 856 44.17 -3.89 -51.45
C LYS A 856 43.74 -4.93 -50.44
N GLU A 857 43.86 -4.58 -49.16
CA GLU A 857 43.38 -5.41 -48.05
C GLU A 857 41.85 -5.56 -48.18
N THR A 858 41.37 -6.79 -48.00
CA THR A 858 39.94 -7.16 -48.15
C THR A 858 39.27 -7.38 -46.81
#